data_AF-A0A511MRY7-F1
#
_entry.id   AF-A0A511MRY7-F1
#
_cell.length_a   1.000
_cell.length_b   1.000
_cell.length_c   1.000
_cell.angle_alpha   90.00
_cell.angle_beta   90.00
_cell.angle_gamma   90.00
#
_symmetry.space_group_name_H-M   'P 1'
#
loop_
_entity.id
_entity.type
_entity.pdbx_description
1 polymer ?
#
loop_
_entity_poly.entity_id
_entity_poly.type
_entity_poly.pdbx_seq_one_letter_code
_entity_poly.pdbx_strand_id
1 'polypeptide(L)'
;MTDRSPEDELVAEAVKFGRSFQQMLRLHAQAGSWLEKRRIRKQISSALREQRRTEQATRDHQLDWTQQMVDRYRVHAATVADRALNPNIDHERRYRDAKVLAEHADYLRSKIIENARLTPTEQGIALDGLDAATTFPQFEPGRLFNRAHKVKGIEALRYRAQVARVRDAIGVERPLPVRTTTQREFGPTWEQETVKPVSAHVGPFELFGYEDDQLREQQVSLSDWPRHRWFADREQAYDWTLEQLDRFSRDPHWHGEEFAVFVREAGTDRTQPEVVSGRIGMVTDEITEARDYHRRHRHADQQRTRQAQADTLDTGVIMPRFESTVRYHKPGTSRADEVSMLRGDHPDREHAARWAHETVRGLEIEPGTTISAATWTKNQHLPEYIASGTAAEVADEITQWRDRRGRFADIDQPQRVEHASVRSQQHARRDTSAPIVQSTGPVASTEDSDAEQQRFADIERQLTEISADRDRLGSRVEVLQRGLDAVTADRDEMRRKLTNAEGQIEALKNRNQRLAAEIGELRDRPGADAVAAERDRYQRERDEAVTKLAQRTPVQQRYGSRERVEFDKLGDTQRWSRETPAGEDGLTDADFAARKVFDEAIVEQMSADFAKVHGDIYDEPKLREFAREWLTNAADNQRNQPSSSGEGSERNGKRRNGIERGR
;
A
#
# COMPACT_ATOMS: atom_id res chain seq x y z
N MET A 1 43.05 0.72 12.32
CA MET A 1 41.79 1.38 11.90
C MET A 1 42.16 2.79 11.52
N THR A 2 41.78 3.24 10.34
CA THR A 2 42.06 4.59 9.85
C THR A 2 41.24 5.58 10.68
N ASP A 3 41.87 6.61 11.27
CA ASP A 3 41.21 7.68 12.05
C ASP A 3 40.35 8.63 11.17
N ARG A 4 39.88 8.16 10.02
CA ARG A 4 39.08 8.97 9.09
C ARG A 4 37.61 8.75 9.38
N SER A 5 36.82 9.81 9.29
CA SER A 5 35.36 9.69 9.40
C SER A 5 34.86 8.67 8.37
N PRO A 6 33.87 7.83 8.69
CA PRO A 6 33.23 6.94 7.71
C PRO A 6 32.74 7.71 6.46
N GLU A 7 32.40 8.98 6.63
CA GLU A 7 32.04 9.90 5.55
C GLU A 7 33.22 10.20 4.63
N ASP A 8 34.41 10.44 5.19
CA ASP A 8 35.64 10.69 4.42
C ASP A 8 36.10 9.45 3.65
N GLU A 9 35.92 8.26 4.22
CA GLU A 9 36.21 7.00 3.54
C GLU A 9 35.25 6.78 2.36
N LEU A 10 33.96 7.06 2.54
CA LEU A 10 32.99 7.00 1.46
C LEU A 10 33.27 8.01 0.36
N VAL A 11 33.62 9.25 0.72
CA VAL A 11 33.99 10.28 -0.25
C VAL A 11 35.26 9.88 -0.99
N ALA A 12 36.27 9.34 -0.30
CA ALA A 12 37.50 8.87 -0.92
C ALA A 12 37.27 7.68 -1.87
N GLU A 13 36.42 6.73 -1.50
CA GLU A 13 36.01 5.61 -2.36
C GLU A 13 35.19 6.07 -3.57
N ALA A 14 34.24 6.98 -3.36
CA ALA A 14 33.44 7.58 -4.44
C ALA A 14 34.32 8.34 -5.44
N VAL A 15 35.33 9.07 -4.96
CA VAL A 15 36.32 9.76 -5.81
C VAL A 15 37.19 8.77 -6.58
N LYS A 16 37.66 7.69 -5.94
CA LYS A 16 38.42 6.62 -6.61
C LYS A 16 37.59 5.92 -7.69
N PHE A 17 36.34 5.57 -7.38
CA PHE A 17 35.40 4.99 -8.33
C PHE A 17 35.11 5.96 -9.48
N GLY A 18 34.85 7.24 -9.19
CA GLY A 18 34.62 8.26 -10.21
C GLY A 18 35.78 8.38 -11.19
N ARG A 19 37.02 8.37 -10.68
CA ARG A 19 38.23 8.39 -11.53
C ARG A 19 38.37 7.13 -12.38
N SER A 20 38.19 5.95 -11.80
CA SER A 20 38.29 4.68 -12.55
C SER A 20 37.17 4.57 -13.60
N PHE A 21 35.97 5.04 -13.29
CA PHE A 21 34.84 5.08 -14.20
C PHE A 21 35.06 6.05 -15.36
N GLN A 22 35.53 7.26 -15.09
CA GLN A 22 35.92 8.22 -16.14
C GLN A 22 37.01 7.65 -17.05
N GLN A 23 37.99 6.93 -16.48
CA GLN A 23 39.02 6.26 -17.27
C GLN A 23 38.42 5.16 -18.16
N MET A 24 37.51 4.33 -17.65
CA MET A 24 36.81 3.32 -18.45
C MET A 24 35.97 3.95 -19.58
N LEU A 25 35.31 5.08 -19.33
CA LEU A 25 34.56 5.81 -20.36
C LEU A 25 35.48 6.41 -21.43
N ARG A 26 36.64 6.95 -21.04
CA ARG A 26 37.65 7.44 -21.98
C ARG A 26 38.20 6.29 -22.85
N LEU A 27 38.51 5.14 -22.25
CA LEU A 27 38.93 3.95 -22.99
C LEU A 27 37.84 3.48 -23.96
N HIS A 28 36.57 3.53 -23.55
CA HIS A 28 35.44 3.19 -24.43
C HIS A 28 35.34 4.15 -25.64
N ALA A 29 35.57 5.44 -25.42
CA ALA A 29 35.55 6.46 -26.48
C ALA A 29 36.73 6.32 -27.44
N GLN A 30 37.92 5.97 -26.93
CA GLN A 30 39.15 5.81 -27.70
C GLN A 30 39.27 4.46 -28.42
N ALA A 31 38.49 3.45 -28.02
CA ALA A 31 38.54 2.13 -28.65
C ALA A 31 38.18 2.20 -30.14
N GLY A 32 39.13 1.78 -31.00
CA GLY A 32 38.95 1.79 -32.45
C GLY A 32 38.16 0.58 -32.96
N SER A 33 38.26 -0.56 -32.25
CA SER A 33 37.58 -1.80 -32.64
C SER A 33 36.25 -1.99 -31.92
N TRP A 34 35.24 -2.51 -32.64
CA TRP A 34 33.96 -2.88 -32.06
C TRP A 34 34.08 -3.92 -30.93
N LEU A 35 35.02 -4.87 -31.05
CA LEU A 35 35.27 -5.89 -30.02
C LEU A 35 35.80 -5.27 -28.72
N GLU A 36 36.68 -4.28 -28.81
CA GLU A 36 37.20 -3.53 -27.66
C GLU A 36 36.09 -2.75 -26.98
N LYS A 37 35.25 -2.03 -27.74
CA LYS A 37 34.06 -1.34 -27.20
C LYS A 37 33.12 -2.29 -26.47
N ARG A 38 32.90 -3.51 -26.98
CA ARG A 38 32.07 -4.53 -26.32
C ARG A 38 32.71 -5.02 -25.02
N ARG A 39 34.02 -5.30 -25.01
CA ARG A 39 34.75 -5.70 -23.81
C ARG A 39 34.70 -4.62 -22.72
N ILE A 40 34.95 -3.36 -23.08
CA ILE A 40 34.92 -2.23 -22.15
C ILE A 40 33.50 -2.01 -21.60
N ARG A 41 32.44 -2.09 -22.43
CA ARG A 41 31.05 -2.05 -21.93
C ARG A 41 30.74 -3.14 -20.91
N LYS A 42 31.25 -4.36 -21.12
CA LYS A 42 31.09 -5.46 -20.16
C LYS A 42 31.83 -5.17 -18.85
N GLN A 43 33.04 -4.60 -18.92
CA GLN A 43 33.79 -4.18 -17.73
C GLN A 43 33.07 -3.08 -16.95
N ILE A 44 32.59 -2.03 -17.62
CA ILE A 44 31.79 -0.96 -17.03
C ILE A 44 30.55 -1.53 -16.33
N SER A 45 29.82 -2.42 -17.01
CA SER A 45 28.61 -3.06 -16.45
C SER A 45 28.94 -3.94 -15.24
N SER A 46 30.08 -4.63 -15.25
CA SER A 46 30.54 -5.44 -14.12
C SER A 46 30.88 -4.56 -12.92
N ALA A 47 31.67 -3.51 -13.12
CA ALA A 47 32.07 -2.58 -12.07
C ALA A 47 30.85 -1.88 -11.43
N LEU A 48 29.87 -1.45 -12.23
CA LEU A 48 28.63 -0.86 -11.71
C LEU A 48 27.79 -1.85 -10.89
N ARG A 49 27.73 -3.12 -11.30
CA ARG A 49 27.02 -4.15 -10.52
C ARG A 49 27.73 -4.45 -9.21
N GLU A 50 29.06 -4.48 -9.23
CA GLU A 50 29.87 -4.68 -8.03
C GLU A 50 29.68 -3.54 -7.04
N GLN A 51 29.76 -2.29 -7.50
CA GLN A 51 29.47 -1.13 -6.67
C GLN A 51 28.04 -1.17 -6.09
N ARG A 52 27.03 -1.51 -6.89
CA ARG A 52 25.65 -1.64 -6.37
C ARG A 52 25.53 -2.74 -5.32
N ARG A 53 26.27 -3.85 -5.46
CA ARG A 53 26.29 -4.92 -4.46
C ARG A 53 26.95 -4.47 -3.16
N THR A 54 28.06 -3.73 -3.23
CA THR A 54 28.72 -3.21 -2.03
C THR A 54 27.84 -2.17 -1.34
N GLU A 55 27.25 -1.23 -2.08
CA GLU A 55 26.29 -0.26 -1.54
C GLU A 55 25.09 -0.96 -0.87
N GLN A 56 24.51 -1.96 -1.54
CA GLN A 56 23.39 -2.74 -0.99
C GLN A 56 23.82 -3.51 0.27
N ALA A 57 24.95 -4.21 0.26
CA ALA A 57 25.45 -4.93 1.43
C ALA A 57 25.71 -4.00 2.61
N THR A 58 26.25 -2.80 2.35
CA THR A 58 26.51 -1.84 3.41
C THR A 58 25.23 -1.20 3.94
N ARG A 59 24.20 -1.06 3.09
CA ARG A 59 22.85 -0.66 3.50
C ARG A 59 22.19 -1.74 4.36
N ASP A 60 22.26 -3.00 3.95
CA ASP A 60 21.69 -4.13 4.68
C ASP A 60 22.34 -4.24 6.08
N HIS A 61 23.66 -4.07 6.16
CA HIS A 61 24.38 -3.99 7.43
C HIS A 61 23.88 -2.85 8.34
N GLN A 62 23.55 -1.68 7.77
CA GLN A 62 23.01 -0.56 8.54
C GLN A 62 21.59 -0.83 9.04
N LEU A 63 20.76 -1.52 8.26
CA LEU A 63 19.44 -1.96 8.69
C LEU A 63 19.54 -2.96 9.85
N ASP A 64 20.42 -3.96 9.73
CA ASP A 64 20.66 -4.94 10.80
C ASP A 64 21.22 -4.29 12.06
N TRP A 65 22.16 -3.34 11.91
CA TRP A 65 22.71 -2.59 13.03
C TRP A 65 21.64 -1.76 13.74
N THR A 66 20.77 -1.09 12.98
CA THR A 66 19.66 -0.29 13.53
C THR A 66 18.64 -1.19 14.24
N GLN A 67 18.34 -2.37 13.69
CA GLN A 67 17.49 -3.37 14.34
C GLN A 67 18.09 -3.79 15.69
N GLN A 68 19.36 -4.22 15.71
CA GLN A 68 20.04 -4.64 16.93
C GLN A 68 20.10 -3.52 17.98
N MET A 69 20.26 -2.28 17.54
CA MET A 69 20.25 -1.10 18.41
C MET A 69 18.89 -0.93 19.10
N VAL A 70 17.78 -1.00 18.35
CA VAL A 70 16.42 -0.93 18.92
C VAL A 70 16.15 -2.12 19.84
N ASP A 71 16.61 -3.32 19.48
CA ASP A 71 16.45 -4.51 20.32
C ASP A 71 17.23 -4.39 21.65
N ARG A 72 18.45 -3.84 21.63
CA ARG A 72 19.22 -3.55 22.86
C ARG A 72 18.52 -2.50 23.73
N TYR A 73 17.96 -1.46 23.12
CA TYR A 73 17.17 -0.46 23.83
C TYR A 73 15.94 -1.09 24.48
N ARG A 74 15.23 -1.96 23.76
CA ARG A 74 14.08 -2.69 24.28
C ARG A 74 14.43 -3.52 25.51
N VAL A 75 15.53 -4.28 25.46
CA VAL A 75 15.99 -5.05 26.63
C VAL A 75 16.30 -4.10 27.79
N HIS A 76 16.96 -2.97 27.54
CA HIS A 76 17.20 -1.97 28.58
C HIS A 76 15.89 -1.43 29.18
N ALA A 77 14.92 -1.06 28.34
CA ALA A 77 13.59 -0.60 28.75
C ALA A 77 12.85 -1.67 29.59
N ALA A 78 12.92 -2.94 29.19
CA ALA A 78 12.34 -4.06 29.94
C ALA A 78 12.97 -4.18 31.33
N THR A 79 14.31 -4.12 31.42
CA THR A 79 14.99 -4.21 32.72
C THR A 79 14.65 -3.02 33.64
N VAL A 80 14.42 -1.83 33.09
CA VAL A 80 13.99 -0.66 33.86
C VAL A 80 12.55 -0.81 34.32
N ALA A 81 11.66 -1.33 33.47
CA ALA A 81 10.28 -1.63 33.83
C ALA A 81 10.18 -2.69 34.94
N ASP A 82 10.94 -3.78 34.85
CA ASP A 82 11.00 -4.82 35.87
C ASP A 82 11.46 -4.27 37.22
N ARG A 83 12.46 -3.37 37.21
CA ARG A 83 12.94 -2.69 38.42
C ARG A 83 11.90 -1.72 38.97
N ALA A 84 11.16 -1.02 38.11
CA ALA A 84 10.11 -0.11 38.55
C ALA A 84 8.96 -0.84 39.27
N LEU A 85 8.69 -2.09 38.88
CA LEU A 85 7.68 -2.95 39.53
C LEU A 85 8.17 -3.55 40.85
N ASN A 86 9.49 -3.60 41.10
CA ASN A 86 10.03 -4.18 42.32
C ASN A 86 9.84 -3.23 43.54
N PRO A 87 9.06 -3.61 44.57
CA PRO A 87 8.78 -2.75 45.71
C PRO A 87 10.03 -2.44 46.55
N ASN A 88 11.08 -3.25 46.46
CA ASN A 88 12.33 -3.06 47.22
C ASN A 88 13.26 -2.00 46.61
N ILE A 89 12.93 -1.46 45.43
CA ILE A 89 13.75 -0.44 44.77
C ILE A 89 13.25 0.96 45.16
N ASP A 90 14.15 1.71 45.80
CA ASP A 90 13.93 3.10 46.22
C ASP A 90 13.57 4.04 45.06
N HIS A 91 12.76 5.05 45.36
CA HIS A 91 12.24 6.03 44.41
C HIS A 91 13.37 6.80 43.71
N GLU A 92 14.46 7.14 44.39
CA GLU A 92 15.60 7.82 43.77
C GLU A 92 16.28 6.97 42.70
N ARG A 93 16.31 5.65 42.89
CA ARG A 93 16.87 4.73 41.90
C ARG A 93 15.94 4.58 40.71
N ARG A 94 14.62 4.51 40.91
CA ARG A 94 13.63 4.51 39.82
C ARG A 94 13.69 5.79 38.98
N TYR A 95 13.85 6.94 39.64
CA TYR A 95 14.01 8.22 38.95
C TYR A 95 15.28 8.26 38.08
N ARG A 96 16.41 7.77 38.63
CA ARG A 96 17.66 7.66 37.86
C ARG A 96 17.54 6.70 36.68
N ASP A 97 16.95 5.52 36.88
CA ASP A 97 16.75 4.53 35.82
C ASP A 97 15.84 5.10 34.71
N ALA A 98 14.77 5.83 35.07
CA ALA A 98 13.90 6.51 34.10
C ALA A 98 14.64 7.61 33.32
N LYS A 99 15.48 8.41 33.99
CA LYS A 99 16.29 9.44 33.34
C LYS A 99 17.29 8.85 32.36
N VAL A 100 18.02 7.81 32.76
CA VAL A 100 18.98 7.11 31.90
C VAL A 100 18.28 6.46 30.70
N LEU A 101 17.07 5.94 30.89
CA LEU A 101 16.27 5.38 29.80
C LEU A 101 15.87 6.45 28.77
N ALA A 102 15.48 7.65 29.23
CA ALA A 102 15.15 8.77 28.36
C ALA A 102 16.37 9.27 27.58
N GLU A 103 17.51 9.48 28.26
CA GLU A 103 18.78 9.87 27.62
C GLU A 103 19.24 8.85 26.57
N HIS A 104 19.08 7.55 26.86
CA HIS A 104 19.38 6.51 25.89
C HIS A 104 18.45 6.58 24.68
N ALA A 105 17.14 6.83 24.88
CA ALA A 105 16.19 6.96 23.78
C ALA A 105 16.54 8.14 22.87
N ASP A 106 16.83 9.31 23.45
CA ASP A 106 17.18 10.52 22.70
C ASP A 106 18.48 10.33 21.91
N TYR A 107 19.48 9.68 22.49
CA TYR A 107 20.71 9.32 21.79
C TYR A 107 20.43 8.43 20.57
N LEU A 108 19.57 7.42 20.70
CA LEU A 108 19.22 6.55 19.58
C LEU A 108 18.38 7.27 18.53
N ARG A 109 17.44 8.14 18.92
CA ARG A 109 16.69 8.99 17.98
C ARG A 109 17.64 9.83 17.14
N SER A 110 18.63 10.49 17.76
CA SER A 110 19.65 11.27 17.05
C SER A 110 20.41 10.40 16.06
N LYS A 111 20.86 9.21 16.48
CA LYS A 111 21.62 8.29 15.62
C LYS A 111 20.81 7.74 14.45
N ILE A 112 19.51 7.49 14.63
CA ILE A 112 18.62 7.04 13.56
C ILE A 112 18.41 8.16 12.53
N ILE A 113 18.18 9.39 13.00
CA ILE A 113 17.96 10.57 12.13
C ILE A 113 19.24 10.94 11.37
N GLU A 114 20.40 10.90 12.01
CA GLU A 114 21.72 11.17 11.41
C GLU A 114 22.13 10.11 10.36
N ASN A 115 21.54 8.92 10.38
CA ASN A 115 21.96 7.84 9.49
C ASN A 115 21.44 8.07 8.05
N ALA A 116 22.30 8.68 7.22
CA ALA A 116 22.02 8.99 5.82
C ALA A 116 21.77 7.75 4.93
N ARG A 117 22.08 6.54 5.41
CA ARG A 117 21.89 5.29 4.64
C ARG A 117 20.51 4.68 4.84
N LEU A 118 19.77 5.13 5.85
CA LEU A 118 18.36 4.81 6.03
C LEU A 118 17.53 5.76 5.17
N THR A 119 16.50 5.22 4.51
CA THR A 119 15.49 6.06 3.86
C THR A 119 14.62 6.73 4.93
N PRO A 120 13.95 7.86 4.63
CA PRO A 120 13.03 8.50 5.57
C PRO A 120 11.96 7.54 6.11
N THR A 121 11.49 6.60 5.30
CA THR A 121 10.54 5.57 5.71
C THR A 121 11.16 4.60 6.72
N GLU A 122 12.39 4.15 6.49
CA GLU A 122 13.10 3.26 7.41
C GLU A 122 13.47 3.96 8.72
N GLN A 123 13.84 5.24 8.66
CA GLN A 123 14.02 6.07 9.84
C GLN A 123 12.71 6.15 10.64
N GLY A 124 11.57 6.40 9.97
CA GLY A 124 10.26 6.39 10.59
C GLY A 124 9.89 5.06 11.25
N ILE A 125 10.15 3.94 10.57
CA ILE A 125 9.93 2.58 11.13
C ILE A 125 10.81 2.34 12.36
N ALA A 126 12.08 2.77 12.31
CA ALA A 126 13.01 2.61 13.43
C ALA A 126 12.60 3.47 14.64
N LEU A 127 12.14 4.70 14.41
CA LEU A 127 11.63 5.59 15.46
C LEU A 127 10.32 5.04 16.06
N ASP A 128 9.38 4.57 15.23
CA ASP A 128 8.15 3.94 15.69
C ASP A 128 8.48 2.66 16.51
N GLY A 129 9.48 1.89 16.10
CA GLY A 129 9.99 0.72 16.83
C GLY A 129 10.64 1.08 18.18
N LEU A 130 11.38 2.19 18.24
CA LEU A 130 11.96 2.72 19.47
C LEU A 130 10.86 3.17 20.44
N ASP A 131 9.84 3.88 19.95
CA ASP A 131 8.70 4.34 20.75
C ASP A 131 7.85 3.19 21.27
N ALA A 132 7.66 2.16 20.44
CA ALA A 132 7.04 0.90 20.85
C ALA A 132 7.86 0.20 21.94
N ALA A 133 9.19 0.16 21.83
CA ALA A 133 10.07 -0.43 22.84
C ALA A 133 10.05 0.33 24.17
N THR A 134 9.88 1.66 24.16
CA THR A 134 9.71 2.45 25.39
C THR A 134 8.36 2.19 26.05
N THR A 135 7.29 2.08 25.26
CA THR A 135 5.92 1.95 25.78
C THR A 135 5.59 0.51 26.18
N PHE A 136 6.06 -0.47 25.39
CA PHE A 136 5.75 -1.90 25.53
C PHE A 136 7.04 -2.73 25.40
N PRO A 137 7.96 -2.65 26.39
CA PRO A 137 9.25 -3.32 26.30
C PRO A 137 9.17 -4.84 26.18
N GLN A 138 8.08 -5.44 26.67
CA GLN A 138 7.80 -6.87 26.55
C GLN A 138 7.42 -7.31 25.13
N PHE A 139 7.01 -6.39 24.26
CA PHE A 139 6.64 -6.73 22.88
C PHE A 139 7.88 -6.81 22.00
N GLU A 140 8.10 -7.95 21.36
CA GLU A 140 9.16 -8.11 20.37
C GLU A 140 8.65 -7.69 18.99
N PRO A 141 9.10 -6.56 18.42
CA PRO A 141 8.61 -6.09 17.13
C PRO A 141 8.99 -6.99 15.94
N GLY A 142 9.77 -8.04 16.18
CA GLY A 142 10.37 -8.87 15.14
C GLY A 142 11.36 -8.08 14.29
N ARG A 143 11.62 -8.55 13.06
CA ARG A 143 12.45 -7.83 12.10
C ARG A 143 11.69 -6.62 11.54
N LEU A 144 11.98 -5.43 12.06
CA LEU A 144 11.35 -4.14 11.70
C LEU A 144 11.39 -3.90 10.19
N PHE A 145 12.50 -4.26 9.54
CA PHE A 145 12.75 -3.90 8.14
C PHE A 145 12.36 -4.96 7.09
N ASN A 146 11.90 -6.15 7.49
CA ASN A 146 11.59 -7.25 6.56
C ASN A 146 10.53 -6.89 5.49
N ARG A 147 9.72 -5.86 5.73
CA ARG A 147 8.73 -5.34 4.79
C ARG A 147 8.93 -3.87 4.41
N ALA A 148 10.02 -3.23 4.84
CA ALA A 148 10.23 -1.79 4.61
C ALA A 148 10.18 -1.40 3.12
N HIS A 149 10.70 -2.26 2.24
CA HIS A 149 10.66 -2.06 0.77
C HIS A 149 9.25 -2.17 0.15
N LYS A 150 8.29 -2.77 0.85
CA LYS A 150 6.88 -2.86 0.43
C LYS A 150 6.05 -1.68 0.94
N VAL A 151 6.54 -1.00 1.99
CA VAL A 151 5.86 0.11 2.65
C VAL A 151 5.96 1.38 1.79
N LYS A 152 5.04 1.53 0.84
CA LYS A 152 4.82 2.79 0.10
C LYS A 152 3.75 3.61 0.81
N GLY A 153 4.11 4.79 1.34
CA GLY A 153 3.24 5.92 1.72
C GLY A 153 2.07 5.68 2.71
N ILE A 154 1.17 4.77 2.38
CA ILE A 154 -0.03 4.39 3.15
C ILE A 154 0.24 3.23 4.11
N GLU A 155 1.25 2.40 3.87
CA GLU A 155 1.55 1.26 4.75
C GLU A 155 2.29 1.65 6.03
N ALA A 156 2.98 2.80 6.06
CA ALA A 156 3.53 3.37 7.30
C ALA A 156 2.39 3.75 8.27
N LEU A 157 1.26 4.25 7.72
CA LEU A 157 0.02 4.45 8.47
C LEU A 157 -0.61 3.12 8.92
N ARG A 158 -0.48 2.03 8.14
CA ARG A 158 -0.95 0.70 8.55
C ARG A 158 -0.07 0.08 9.64
N TYR A 159 1.24 0.30 9.62
CA TYR A 159 2.14 -0.12 10.69
C TYR A 159 1.86 0.67 11.97
N ARG A 160 1.66 2.00 11.88
CA ARG A 160 1.16 2.84 12.98
C ARG A 160 -0.21 2.39 13.49
N ALA A 161 -1.12 2.02 12.59
CA ALA A 161 -2.42 1.46 12.95
C ALA A 161 -2.30 0.05 13.57
N GLN A 162 -1.31 -0.75 13.19
CA GLN A 162 -1.06 -2.06 13.77
C GLN A 162 -0.44 -1.94 15.16
N VAL A 163 0.51 -1.03 15.36
CA VAL A 163 1.02 -0.66 16.69
C VAL A 163 -0.10 -0.07 17.56
N ALA A 164 -1.00 0.74 16.98
CA ALA A 164 -2.18 1.25 17.68
C ALA A 164 -3.19 0.14 18.05
N ARG A 165 -3.47 -0.81 17.16
CA ARG A 165 -4.36 -1.95 17.45
C ARG A 165 -3.77 -2.92 18.47
N VAL A 166 -2.44 -3.11 18.47
CA VAL A 166 -1.76 -3.90 19.49
C VAL A 166 -1.80 -3.18 20.84
N ARG A 167 -1.67 -1.84 20.84
CA ARG A 167 -1.88 -0.99 22.01
C ARG A 167 -3.31 -1.09 22.57
N ASP A 168 -4.32 -1.15 21.70
CA ASP A 168 -5.73 -1.36 22.10
C ASP A 168 -5.97 -2.79 22.63
N ALA A 169 -5.34 -3.81 22.01
CA ALA A 169 -5.46 -5.21 22.42
C ALA A 169 -4.81 -5.51 23.79
N ILE A 170 -3.85 -4.69 24.24
CA ILE A 170 -3.19 -4.81 25.56
C ILE A 170 -4.01 -4.10 26.68
N GLY A 171 -5.17 -3.51 26.34
CA GLY A 171 -6.16 -3.09 27.35
C GLY A 171 -5.87 -1.74 28.02
N VAL A 172 -5.19 -0.82 27.33
CA VAL A 172 -5.11 0.57 27.78
C VAL A 172 -6.25 1.36 27.14
N GLU A 173 -7.36 1.51 27.88
CA GLU A 173 -8.50 2.31 27.44
C GLU A 173 -8.11 3.78 27.20
N ARG A 174 -8.47 4.30 26.02
CA ARG A 174 -8.75 5.73 25.82
C ARG A 174 -10.20 5.95 26.25
N PRO A 175 -10.58 7.08 26.89
CA PRO A 175 -11.97 7.36 27.20
C PRO A 175 -12.78 7.42 25.90
N LEU A 176 -13.68 6.45 25.71
CA LEU A 176 -14.67 6.48 24.63
C LEU A 176 -15.92 7.22 25.11
N PRO A 177 -16.59 7.98 24.23
CA PRO A 177 -17.99 8.32 24.44
C PRO A 177 -18.83 7.04 24.30
N VAL A 178 -19.77 6.89 25.23
CA VAL A 178 -20.67 5.75 25.40
C VAL A 178 -21.51 5.52 24.15
N ARG A 179 -21.50 4.29 23.60
CA ARG A 179 -22.67 3.70 22.94
C ARG A 179 -22.80 2.21 23.27
N THR A 180 -24.01 1.87 23.68
CA THR A 180 -24.53 0.58 24.11
C THR A 180 -24.65 -0.40 22.95
N THR A 181 -24.00 -1.57 23.06
CA THR A 181 -24.20 -2.70 22.15
C THR A 181 -25.31 -3.59 22.71
N THR A 182 -26.49 -3.56 22.11
CA THR A 182 -27.48 -4.63 22.22
C THR A 182 -27.06 -5.79 21.32
N GLN A 183 -26.65 -6.89 21.94
CA GLN A 183 -26.61 -8.23 21.35
C GLN A 183 -27.98 -8.60 20.79
N ARG A 184 -28.02 -9.07 19.54
CA ARG A 184 -28.98 -10.11 19.15
C ARG A 184 -28.38 -11.04 18.11
N GLU A 185 -28.35 -12.30 18.51
CA GLU A 185 -27.99 -13.49 17.76
C GLU A 185 -28.78 -13.59 16.45
N PHE A 186 -28.12 -13.96 15.35
CA PHE A 186 -28.61 -14.88 14.32
C PHE A 186 -27.46 -15.19 13.36
N GLY A 187 -26.91 -16.40 13.42
CA GLY A 187 -26.49 -17.12 12.21
C GLY A 187 -27.71 -17.89 11.65
N PRO A 188 -27.68 -18.42 10.41
CA PRO A 188 -26.49 -19.07 9.83
C PRO A 188 -26.30 -18.92 8.30
N THR A 189 -25.21 -19.55 7.82
CA THR A 189 -24.89 -19.99 6.44
C THR A 189 -24.69 -18.95 5.34
N TRP A 190 -23.43 -18.71 4.98
CA TRP A 190 -23.07 -18.06 3.71
C TRP A 190 -21.92 -18.82 3.02
N GLU A 191 -22.26 -19.72 2.10
CA GLU A 191 -21.63 -19.68 0.79
C GLU A 191 -22.29 -18.52 0.05
N GLN A 192 -21.63 -17.37 0.00
CA GLN A 192 -21.98 -16.30 -0.93
C GLN A 192 -20.82 -15.31 -0.97
N GLU A 193 -20.41 -14.99 -2.19
CA GLU A 193 -19.59 -13.84 -2.54
C GLU A 193 -20.07 -12.64 -1.72
N THR A 194 -19.26 -12.17 -0.76
CA THR A 194 -19.68 -11.13 0.20
C THR A 194 -19.95 -9.82 -0.54
N VAL A 195 -21.20 -9.62 -0.95
CA VAL A 195 -21.68 -8.34 -1.47
C VAL A 195 -21.73 -7.39 -0.28
N LYS A 196 -21.01 -6.28 -0.37
CA LYS A 196 -21.00 -5.27 0.69
C LYS A 196 -22.38 -4.63 0.75
N PRO A 197 -23.01 -4.54 1.94
CA PRO A 197 -24.36 -4.00 2.04
C PRO A 197 -24.35 -2.51 1.70
N VAL A 198 -25.34 -2.05 0.95
CA VAL A 198 -25.56 -0.66 0.55
C VAL A 198 -26.65 -0.06 1.42
N SER A 199 -26.40 1.04 2.11
CA SER A 199 -27.40 1.81 2.85
C SER A 199 -27.95 2.95 1.97
N ALA A 200 -29.26 3.15 1.99
CA ALA A 200 -29.91 4.30 1.37
C ALA A 200 -30.77 5.08 2.36
N HIS A 201 -30.66 6.40 2.34
CA HIS A 201 -31.44 7.33 3.15
C HIS A 201 -32.17 8.34 2.26
N VAL A 202 -33.43 8.67 2.56
CA VAL A 202 -34.26 9.64 1.82
C VAL A 202 -35.13 10.43 2.79
N GLY A 203 -35.17 11.76 2.69
CA GLY A 203 -36.07 12.58 3.50
C GLY A 203 -35.85 14.08 3.30
N PRO A 204 -36.64 14.92 3.99
CA PRO A 204 -36.46 16.37 3.99
C PRO A 204 -35.05 16.73 4.47
N PHE A 205 -34.43 17.71 3.82
CA PHE A 205 -33.04 18.09 4.10
C PHE A 205 -32.86 18.59 5.54
N GLU A 206 -33.83 19.36 6.04
CA GLU A 206 -33.79 19.91 7.40
C GLU A 206 -33.83 18.85 8.49
N LEU A 207 -34.40 17.68 8.20
CA LEU A 207 -34.53 16.57 9.14
C LEU A 207 -33.38 15.56 9.02
N PHE A 208 -32.43 15.79 8.10
CA PHE A 208 -31.30 14.91 7.90
C PHE A 208 -30.25 15.06 9.01
N GLY A 209 -29.89 13.95 9.65
CA GLY A 209 -28.89 13.93 10.73
C GLY A 209 -29.48 13.95 12.14
N TYR A 210 -30.79 14.13 12.28
CA TYR A 210 -31.50 13.90 13.54
C TYR A 210 -31.74 12.41 13.78
N GLU A 211 -31.52 11.94 15.00
CA GLU A 211 -31.84 10.56 15.39
C GLU A 211 -33.35 10.43 15.68
N ASP A 212 -33.91 9.21 15.54
CA ASP A 212 -35.34 8.93 15.74
C ASP A 212 -35.88 9.46 17.08
N ASP A 213 -35.06 9.44 18.13
CA ASP A 213 -35.42 9.97 19.45
C ASP A 213 -35.49 11.50 19.48
N GLN A 214 -34.63 12.18 18.72
CA GLN A 214 -34.65 13.65 18.58
C GLN A 214 -35.85 14.12 17.75
N LEU A 215 -36.23 13.37 16.71
CA LEU A 215 -37.42 13.66 15.91
C LEU A 215 -38.72 13.50 16.71
N ARG A 216 -38.75 12.54 17.67
CA ARG A 216 -39.87 12.38 18.62
C ARG A 216 -39.95 13.53 19.61
N GLU A 217 -38.81 13.98 20.12
CA GLU A 217 -38.73 15.13 21.03
C GLU A 217 -39.18 16.43 20.36
N GLN A 218 -38.93 16.60 19.05
CA GLN A 218 -39.39 17.74 18.25
C GLN A 218 -40.85 17.62 17.76
N GLN A 219 -41.56 16.55 18.14
CA GLN A 219 -42.96 16.29 17.74
C GLN A 219 -43.18 16.28 16.21
N VAL A 220 -42.17 15.88 15.43
CA VAL A 220 -42.28 15.76 13.97
C VAL A 220 -43.18 14.56 13.62
N SER A 221 -44.14 14.76 12.71
CA SER A 221 -45.07 13.70 12.30
C SER A 221 -44.32 12.53 11.66
N LEU A 222 -44.74 11.29 11.96
CA LEU A 222 -44.18 10.06 11.38
C LEU A 222 -44.27 9.98 9.84
N SER A 223 -45.14 10.79 9.24
CA SER A 223 -45.20 10.98 7.78
C SER A 223 -43.96 11.67 7.22
N ASP A 224 -43.33 12.52 8.02
CA ASP A 224 -42.29 13.46 7.62
C ASP A 224 -40.88 12.94 7.97
N TRP A 225 -40.81 11.76 8.57
CA TRP A 225 -39.56 11.15 9.01
C TRP A 225 -38.69 10.70 7.83
N PRO A 226 -37.36 10.96 7.89
CA PRO A 226 -36.42 10.35 6.96
C PRO A 226 -36.53 8.83 6.97
N ARG A 227 -36.46 8.23 5.78
CA ARG A 227 -36.50 6.79 5.57
C ARG A 227 -35.08 6.27 5.37
N HIS A 228 -34.77 5.13 5.99
CA HIS A 228 -33.49 4.45 5.85
C HIS A 228 -33.67 2.95 5.65
N ARG A 229 -32.89 2.35 4.73
CA ARG A 229 -32.85 0.91 4.55
C ARG A 229 -31.50 0.41 4.00
N TRP A 230 -31.18 -0.84 4.29
CA TRP A 230 -30.01 -1.56 3.76
C TRP A 230 -30.40 -2.53 2.64
N PHE A 231 -29.53 -2.66 1.64
CA PHE A 231 -29.71 -3.45 0.43
C PHE A 231 -28.49 -4.31 0.14
N ALA A 232 -28.70 -5.40 -0.58
CA ALA A 232 -27.61 -6.25 -1.03
C ALA A 232 -26.82 -5.60 -2.17
N ASP A 233 -27.46 -4.83 -3.04
CA ASP A 233 -26.81 -4.14 -4.15
C ASP A 233 -27.26 -2.67 -4.27
N ARG A 234 -26.50 -1.90 -5.04
CA ARG A 234 -26.74 -0.46 -5.24
C ARG A 234 -27.95 -0.17 -6.12
N GLU A 235 -28.36 -1.12 -6.95
CA GLU A 235 -29.49 -0.98 -7.86
C GLU A 235 -30.81 -1.03 -7.10
N GLN A 236 -30.95 -2.00 -6.19
CA GLN A 236 -32.05 -2.12 -5.24
C GLN A 236 -32.15 -0.88 -4.34
N ALA A 237 -30.99 -0.31 -3.97
CA ALA A 237 -30.95 0.94 -3.22
C ALA A 237 -31.56 2.09 -4.03
N TYR A 238 -31.18 2.28 -5.29
CA TYR A 238 -31.75 3.33 -6.15
C TYR A 238 -33.23 3.12 -6.47
N ASP A 239 -33.66 1.90 -6.75
CA ASP A 239 -35.07 1.63 -7.04
C ASP A 239 -35.96 1.91 -5.82
N TRP A 240 -35.47 1.59 -4.63
CA TRP A 240 -36.17 1.91 -3.39
C TRP A 240 -36.17 3.42 -3.09
N THR A 241 -35.06 4.14 -3.32
CA THR A 241 -35.04 5.60 -3.09
C THR A 241 -36.02 6.32 -4.00
N LEU A 242 -36.11 5.93 -5.28
CA LEU A 242 -37.09 6.48 -6.23
C LEU A 242 -38.54 6.18 -5.80
N GLU A 243 -38.83 4.99 -5.25
CA GLU A 243 -40.15 4.69 -4.69
C GLU A 243 -40.51 5.59 -3.50
N GLN A 244 -39.53 5.90 -2.64
CA GLN A 244 -39.77 6.80 -1.51
C GLN A 244 -39.99 8.24 -1.98
N LEU A 245 -39.19 8.74 -2.93
CA LEU A 245 -39.39 10.06 -3.52
C LEU A 245 -40.75 10.18 -4.21
N ASP A 246 -41.19 9.16 -4.94
CA ASP A 246 -42.53 9.13 -5.54
C ASP A 246 -43.62 9.25 -4.46
N ARG A 247 -43.49 8.52 -3.33
CA ARG A 247 -44.44 8.66 -2.21
C ARG A 247 -44.47 10.07 -1.62
N PHE A 248 -43.31 10.69 -1.38
CA PHE A 248 -43.25 12.06 -0.87
C PHE A 248 -43.83 13.06 -1.89
N SER A 249 -43.62 12.83 -3.19
CA SER A 249 -44.12 13.71 -4.25
C SER A 249 -45.65 13.70 -4.41
N ARG A 250 -46.34 12.67 -3.89
CA ARG A 250 -47.81 12.57 -3.94
C ARG A 250 -48.51 13.50 -2.94
N ASP A 251 -47.78 13.98 -1.94
CA ASP A 251 -48.31 14.94 -0.98
C ASP A 251 -47.89 16.37 -1.39
N PRO A 252 -48.87 17.25 -1.71
CA PRO A 252 -48.59 18.59 -2.22
C PRO A 252 -47.73 19.46 -1.29
N HIS A 253 -47.68 19.14 0.00
CA HIS A 253 -46.87 19.86 0.98
C HIS A 253 -45.38 19.86 0.63
N TRP A 254 -44.88 18.81 -0.02
CA TRP A 254 -43.44 18.61 -0.28
C TRP A 254 -42.93 19.16 -1.61
N HIS A 255 -43.79 19.71 -2.47
CA HIS A 255 -43.36 20.20 -3.78
C HIS A 255 -42.41 21.42 -3.72
N GLY A 256 -42.43 22.17 -2.62
CA GLY A 256 -41.57 23.33 -2.41
C GLY A 256 -40.31 23.07 -1.57
N GLU A 257 -40.26 21.93 -0.88
CA GLU A 257 -39.25 21.63 0.13
C GLU A 257 -37.98 21.00 -0.46
N GLU A 258 -36.85 21.18 0.24
CA GLU A 258 -35.59 20.54 -0.10
C GLU A 258 -35.53 19.12 0.48
N PHE A 259 -35.13 18.18 -0.36
CA PHE A 259 -34.91 16.78 -0.02
C PHE A 259 -33.44 16.42 -0.17
N ALA A 260 -32.98 15.47 0.62
CA ALA A 260 -31.71 14.81 0.39
C ALA A 260 -31.82 13.30 0.31
N VAL A 261 -30.94 12.73 -0.51
CA VAL A 261 -30.76 11.29 -0.69
C VAL A 261 -29.30 10.95 -0.51
N PHE A 262 -29.04 9.90 0.27
CA PHE A 262 -27.70 9.37 0.50
C PHE A 262 -27.70 7.89 0.15
N VAL A 263 -26.89 7.49 -0.84
CA VAL A 263 -26.64 6.08 -1.14
C VAL A 263 -25.17 5.77 -0.88
N ARG A 264 -24.90 4.84 0.03
CA ARG A 264 -23.54 4.51 0.50
C ARG A 264 -23.32 3.01 0.57
N GLU A 265 -22.17 2.54 0.10
CA GLU A 265 -21.71 1.16 0.26
C GLU A 265 -20.90 0.98 1.54
N ALA A 266 -21.17 -0.06 2.32
CA ALA A 266 -20.48 -0.32 3.58
C ALA A 266 -19.03 -0.77 3.37
N GLY A 267 -18.08 -0.19 4.11
CA GLY A 267 -16.68 -0.64 4.11
C GLY A 267 -15.83 -0.10 2.95
N THR A 268 -16.28 0.93 2.24
CA THR A 268 -15.48 1.70 1.27
C THR A 268 -15.35 3.15 1.75
N ASP A 269 -14.22 3.47 2.40
CA ASP A 269 -13.83 4.85 2.72
C ASP A 269 -13.38 5.67 1.49
N ARG A 270 -13.47 5.08 0.29
CA ARG A 270 -12.95 5.65 -0.98
C ARG A 270 -14.02 6.11 -1.95
N THR A 271 -15.28 5.78 -1.73
CA THR A 271 -16.39 6.30 -2.52
C THR A 271 -17.08 7.35 -1.67
N GLN A 272 -16.99 8.62 -2.07
CA GLN A 272 -17.84 9.66 -1.48
C GLN A 272 -19.29 9.15 -1.52
N PRO A 273 -20.06 9.27 -0.42
CA PRO A 273 -21.48 8.97 -0.47
C PRO A 273 -22.07 9.81 -1.59
N GLU A 274 -22.92 9.19 -2.41
CA GLU A 274 -23.65 9.96 -3.41
C GLU A 274 -24.72 10.72 -2.66
N VAL A 275 -24.47 12.01 -2.48
CA VAL A 275 -25.35 12.95 -1.81
C VAL A 275 -25.98 13.80 -2.89
N VAL A 276 -27.28 13.62 -3.07
CA VAL A 276 -28.09 14.44 -3.95
C VAL A 276 -29.04 15.22 -3.07
N SER A 277 -29.02 16.54 -3.18
CA SER A 277 -29.89 17.44 -2.41
C SER A 277 -30.49 18.51 -3.30
N GLY A 278 -31.77 18.82 -3.09
CA GLY A 278 -32.50 19.83 -3.85
C GLY A 278 -33.99 19.58 -3.82
N ARG A 279 -34.74 20.22 -4.72
CA ARG A 279 -36.19 19.99 -4.82
C ARG A 279 -36.48 18.55 -5.22
N ILE A 280 -37.58 17.99 -4.69
CA ILE A 280 -37.94 16.58 -4.89
C ILE A 280 -37.91 16.12 -6.36
N GLY A 281 -38.34 16.95 -7.30
CA GLY A 281 -38.27 16.64 -8.74
C GLY A 281 -36.83 16.53 -9.26
N MET A 282 -35.97 17.49 -8.92
CA MET A 282 -34.56 17.49 -9.29
C MET A 282 -33.81 16.30 -8.69
N VAL A 283 -34.06 16.02 -7.41
CA VAL A 283 -33.47 14.86 -6.70
C VAL A 283 -33.90 13.55 -7.36
N THR A 284 -35.15 13.45 -7.81
CA THR A 284 -35.65 12.26 -8.52
C THR A 284 -34.96 12.07 -9.87
N ASP A 285 -34.75 13.15 -10.63
CA ASP A 285 -34.06 13.11 -11.93
C ASP A 285 -32.58 12.70 -11.77
N GLU A 286 -31.86 13.29 -10.81
CA GLU A 286 -30.45 12.98 -10.55
C GLU A 286 -30.24 11.54 -10.08
N ILE A 287 -31.10 11.03 -9.19
CA ILE A 287 -31.03 9.63 -8.75
C ILE A 287 -31.38 8.66 -9.88
N THR A 288 -32.30 9.04 -10.78
CA THR A 288 -32.61 8.26 -11.98
C THR A 288 -31.40 8.19 -12.93
N GLU A 289 -30.71 9.31 -13.14
CA GLU A 289 -29.50 9.38 -13.95
C GLU A 289 -28.36 8.56 -13.33
N ALA A 290 -28.17 8.66 -12.02
CA ALA A 290 -27.18 7.88 -11.26
C ALA A 290 -27.40 6.36 -11.41
N ARG A 291 -28.66 5.91 -11.30
CA ARG A 291 -29.03 4.50 -11.52
C ARG A 291 -28.68 4.04 -12.93
N ASP A 292 -29.02 4.83 -13.94
CA ASP A 292 -28.81 4.49 -15.34
C ASP A 292 -27.33 4.54 -15.74
N TYR A 293 -26.56 5.43 -15.13
CA TYR A 293 -25.10 5.44 -15.20
C TYR A 293 -24.51 4.15 -14.62
N HIS A 294 -24.95 3.73 -13.44
CA HIS A 294 -24.48 2.52 -12.78
C HIS A 294 -24.77 1.26 -13.61
N ARG A 295 -25.98 1.14 -14.17
CA ARG A 295 -26.34 0.03 -15.08
C ARG A 295 -25.42 -0.05 -16.29
N ARG A 296 -25.16 1.08 -16.96
CA ARG A 296 -24.28 1.13 -18.14
C ARG A 296 -22.84 0.71 -17.83
N HIS A 297 -22.30 1.16 -16.70
CA HIS A 297 -20.93 0.84 -16.30
C HIS A 297 -20.75 -0.63 -15.92
N ARG A 298 -21.72 -1.21 -15.20
CA ARG A 298 -21.68 -2.63 -14.84
C ARG A 298 -21.69 -3.53 -16.07
N HIS A 299 -22.48 -3.19 -17.08
CA HIS A 299 -22.49 -3.94 -18.35
C HIS A 299 -21.18 -3.78 -19.14
N ALA A 300 -20.59 -2.58 -19.16
CA ALA A 300 -19.31 -2.34 -19.83
C ALA A 300 -18.14 -3.09 -19.17
N ASP A 301 -18.08 -3.15 -17.84
CA ASP A 301 -17.04 -3.88 -17.10
C ASP A 301 -17.17 -5.40 -17.26
N GLN A 302 -18.40 -5.92 -17.31
CA GLN A 302 -18.66 -7.33 -17.64
C GLN A 302 -18.26 -7.68 -19.08
N GLN A 303 -18.44 -6.77 -20.03
CA GLN A 303 -17.98 -6.97 -21.40
C GLN A 303 -16.45 -6.89 -21.51
N ARG A 304 -15.80 -5.94 -20.83
CA ARG A 304 -14.34 -5.82 -20.79
C ARG A 304 -13.67 -7.01 -20.14
N THR A 305 -14.25 -7.58 -19.08
CA THR A 305 -13.71 -8.79 -18.45
C THR A 305 -13.84 -10.01 -19.36
N ARG A 306 -14.96 -10.16 -20.09
CA ARG A 306 -15.10 -11.21 -21.13
C ARG A 306 -14.13 -11.01 -22.29
N GLN A 307 -13.90 -9.77 -22.71
CA GLN A 307 -13.01 -9.45 -23.81
C GLN A 307 -11.53 -9.60 -23.42
N ALA A 308 -11.16 -9.22 -22.18
CA ALA A 308 -9.84 -9.48 -21.63
C ALA A 308 -9.59 -10.99 -21.45
N GLN A 309 -10.60 -11.78 -21.08
CA GLN A 309 -10.49 -13.25 -21.05
C GLN A 309 -10.29 -13.84 -22.45
N ALA A 310 -10.92 -13.26 -23.48
CA ALA A 310 -10.72 -13.65 -24.87
C ALA A 310 -9.32 -13.25 -25.38
N ASP A 311 -8.86 -12.03 -25.10
CA ASP A 311 -7.52 -11.54 -25.51
C ASP A 311 -6.38 -12.28 -24.79
N THR A 312 -6.60 -12.70 -23.54
CA THR A 312 -5.62 -13.50 -22.77
C THR A 312 -5.44 -14.91 -23.33
N LEU A 313 -6.42 -15.43 -24.09
CA LEU A 313 -6.29 -16.71 -24.80
C LEU A 313 -5.49 -16.57 -26.11
N ASP A 314 -5.36 -15.35 -26.65
CA ASP A 314 -4.74 -15.08 -27.95
C ASP A 314 -3.29 -14.58 -27.85
N THR A 315 -2.87 -13.98 -26.72
CA THR A 315 -1.56 -13.30 -26.61
C THR A 315 -0.38 -14.11 -26.04
N GLY A 316 -0.48 -15.42 -25.81
CA GLY A 316 0.69 -16.31 -25.62
C GLY A 316 1.73 -15.96 -24.54
N VAL A 317 1.51 -14.94 -23.70
CA VAL A 317 2.38 -14.59 -22.57
C VAL A 317 1.96 -15.42 -21.38
N ILE A 318 2.62 -16.56 -21.20
CA ILE A 318 2.35 -17.51 -20.12
C ILE A 318 2.76 -16.88 -18.78
N MET A 319 1.79 -16.31 -18.06
CA MET A 319 1.93 -16.09 -16.62
C MET A 319 2.05 -17.46 -15.92
N PRO A 320 2.99 -17.65 -14.98
CA PRO A 320 3.11 -18.91 -14.27
C PRO A 320 1.83 -19.17 -13.47
N ARG A 321 1.16 -20.29 -13.76
CA ARG A 321 -0.11 -20.70 -13.16
C ARG A 321 0.07 -21.56 -11.91
N PHE A 322 1.26 -22.14 -11.72
CA PHE A 322 1.51 -23.11 -10.67
C PHE A 322 2.68 -22.69 -9.80
N GLU A 323 2.58 -23.03 -8.52
CA GLU A 323 3.63 -22.86 -7.52
C GLU A 323 3.86 -24.21 -6.87
N SER A 324 5.10 -24.63 -6.68
CA SER A 324 5.45 -25.86 -5.97
C SER A 324 6.38 -25.54 -4.80
N THR A 325 6.22 -26.24 -3.69
CA THR A 325 7.05 -26.11 -2.50
C THR A 325 7.43 -27.49 -2.00
N VAL A 326 8.71 -27.69 -1.70
CA VAL A 326 9.26 -28.90 -1.07
C VAL A 326 9.81 -28.50 0.30
N ARG A 327 9.39 -29.21 1.35
CA ARG A 327 9.83 -29.03 2.74
C ARG A 327 10.46 -30.32 3.23
N TYR A 328 11.54 -30.25 4.00
CA TYR A 328 12.14 -31.44 4.61
C TYR A 328 12.65 -31.19 6.03
N HIS A 329 12.57 -32.24 6.85
CA HIS A 329 12.90 -32.24 8.29
C HIS A 329 14.07 -33.16 8.57
N LYS A 330 15.11 -32.67 9.28
CA LYS A 330 16.23 -33.52 9.69
C LYS A 330 15.77 -34.64 10.63
N PRO A 331 16.38 -35.84 10.58
CA PRO A 331 16.02 -36.93 11.47
C PRO A 331 16.20 -36.52 12.94
N GLY A 332 15.17 -36.73 13.75
CA GLY A 332 15.21 -36.46 15.20
C GLY A 332 14.84 -35.04 15.63
N THR A 333 14.54 -34.11 14.70
CA THR A 333 14.05 -32.77 15.05
C THR A 333 12.62 -32.54 14.56
N SER A 334 11.66 -32.59 15.49
CA SER A 334 10.24 -32.29 15.24
C SER A 334 9.90 -30.80 15.43
N ARG A 335 10.91 -29.93 15.62
CA ARG A 335 10.68 -28.49 15.78
C ARG A 335 10.36 -27.85 14.43
N ALA A 336 9.26 -27.12 14.36
CA ALA A 336 8.79 -26.39 13.17
C ALA A 336 9.80 -25.34 12.65
N ASP A 337 10.80 -25.01 13.46
CA ASP A 337 11.77 -23.94 13.19
C ASP A 337 12.99 -24.41 12.37
N GLU A 338 13.19 -25.73 12.21
CA GLU A 338 14.30 -26.33 11.44
C GLU A 338 13.85 -26.92 10.10
N VAL A 339 12.83 -26.32 9.47
CA VAL A 339 12.32 -26.76 8.16
C VAL A 339 13.05 -26.04 7.05
N SER A 340 13.77 -26.78 6.22
CA SER A 340 14.28 -26.26 4.95
C SER A 340 13.17 -26.28 3.91
N MET A 341 12.95 -25.14 3.22
CA MET A 341 11.87 -24.95 2.26
C MET A 341 12.41 -24.46 0.92
N LEU A 342 12.07 -25.18 -0.16
CA LEU A 342 12.37 -24.83 -1.54
C LEU A 342 11.07 -24.51 -2.27
N ARG A 343 11.03 -23.46 -3.08
CA ARG A 343 9.84 -23.01 -3.82
C ARG A 343 10.17 -22.73 -5.29
N GLY A 344 9.29 -23.15 -6.20
CA GLY A 344 9.39 -22.96 -7.64
C GLY A 344 8.07 -22.45 -8.23
N ASP A 345 8.14 -21.58 -9.24
CA ASP A 345 6.99 -21.11 -10.02
C ASP A 345 7.02 -21.73 -11.41
N HIS A 346 5.87 -22.21 -11.89
CA HIS A 346 5.77 -23.06 -13.08
C HIS A 346 4.64 -22.63 -14.03
N PRO A 347 4.86 -22.72 -15.35
CA PRO A 347 3.88 -22.35 -16.36
C PRO A 347 2.65 -23.28 -16.35
N ASP A 348 2.88 -24.55 -16.06
CA ASP A 348 1.86 -25.59 -16.03
C ASP A 348 2.17 -26.63 -14.95
N ARG A 349 1.18 -27.51 -14.74
CA ARG A 349 1.22 -28.60 -13.77
C ARG A 349 2.34 -29.60 -14.05
N GLU A 350 2.69 -29.83 -15.31
CA GLU A 350 3.68 -30.83 -15.69
C GLU A 350 5.10 -30.35 -15.34
N HIS A 351 5.40 -29.10 -15.62
CA HIS A 351 6.63 -28.43 -15.20
C HIS A 351 6.73 -28.37 -13.68
N ALA A 352 5.61 -28.13 -12.98
CA ALA A 352 5.54 -28.17 -11.53
C ALA A 352 5.84 -29.58 -10.96
N ALA A 353 5.24 -30.63 -11.55
CA ALA A 353 5.51 -32.02 -11.19
C ALA A 353 6.97 -32.40 -11.40
N ARG A 354 7.51 -32.05 -12.58
CA ARG A 354 8.88 -32.38 -12.98
C ARG A 354 9.88 -31.70 -12.06
N TRP A 355 9.69 -30.41 -11.77
CA TRP A 355 10.53 -29.67 -10.86
C TRP A 355 10.47 -30.23 -9.43
N ALA A 356 9.27 -30.52 -8.90
CA ALA A 356 9.13 -31.08 -7.57
C ALA A 356 9.82 -32.45 -7.47
N HIS A 357 9.67 -33.30 -8.49
CA HIS A 357 10.33 -34.60 -8.58
C HIS A 357 11.86 -34.49 -8.65
N GLU A 358 12.40 -33.63 -9.52
CA GLU A 358 13.85 -33.40 -9.63
C GLU A 358 14.42 -32.82 -8.35
N THR A 359 13.69 -31.91 -7.70
CA THR A 359 14.10 -31.31 -6.43
C THR A 359 14.15 -32.35 -5.33
N VAL A 360 13.10 -33.17 -5.17
CA VAL A 360 13.07 -34.25 -4.16
C VAL A 360 14.19 -35.28 -4.39
N ARG A 361 14.47 -35.63 -5.66
CA ARG A 361 15.51 -36.59 -6.02
C ARG A 361 16.94 -36.02 -5.86
N GLY A 362 17.10 -34.72 -6.06
CA GLY A 362 18.38 -34.01 -5.93
C GLY A 362 18.77 -33.67 -4.49
N LEU A 363 17.87 -33.88 -3.52
CA LEU A 363 18.17 -33.68 -2.10
C LEU A 363 19.07 -34.81 -1.58
N GLU A 364 20.32 -34.49 -1.26
CA GLU A 364 21.19 -35.35 -0.46
C GLU A 364 20.74 -35.25 1.02
N ILE A 365 19.89 -36.19 1.45
CA ILE A 365 19.31 -36.21 2.80
C ILE A 365 19.66 -37.48 3.56
N GLU A 366 19.78 -37.36 4.88
CA GLU A 366 20.05 -38.47 5.78
C GLU A 366 18.89 -39.48 5.79
N PRO A 367 19.16 -40.79 5.89
CA PRO A 367 18.12 -41.81 6.03
C PRO A 367 17.20 -41.50 7.22
N GLY A 368 15.88 -41.44 6.96
CA GLY A 368 14.87 -41.11 7.98
C GLY A 368 14.35 -39.66 7.96
N THR A 369 14.84 -38.82 7.03
CA THR A 369 14.31 -37.46 6.79
C THR A 369 12.91 -37.53 6.18
N THR A 370 11.93 -36.86 6.79
CA THR A 370 10.58 -36.72 6.21
C THR A 370 10.53 -35.51 5.26
N ILE A 371 10.07 -35.74 4.04
CA ILE A 371 9.85 -34.72 3.03
C ILE A 371 8.35 -34.52 2.82
N SER A 372 7.92 -33.29 2.59
CA SER A 372 6.60 -32.98 2.04
C SER A 372 6.72 -32.10 0.81
N ALA A 373 5.97 -32.42 -0.24
CA ALA A 373 5.89 -31.64 -1.47
C ALA A 373 4.44 -31.23 -1.71
N ALA A 374 4.21 -29.96 -2.01
CA ALA A 374 2.89 -29.43 -2.32
C ALA A 374 2.93 -28.55 -3.56
N THR A 375 1.88 -28.62 -4.39
CA THR A 375 1.73 -27.80 -5.59
C THR A 375 0.38 -27.09 -5.55
N TRP A 376 0.39 -25.78 -5.82
CA TRP A 376 -0.78 -24.90 -5.83
C TRP A 376 -1.02 -24.37 -7.24
N THR A 377 -2.29 -24.23 -7.61
CA THR A 377 -2.68 -23.28 -8.65
C THR A 377 -2.73 -21.88 -8.05
N LYS A 378 -2.12 -20.90 -8.72
CA LYS A 378 -2.11 -19.50 -8.27
C LYS A 378 -3.56 -19.01 -8.07
N ASN A 379 -3.85 -18.43 -6.90
CA ASN A 379 -5.18 -18.01 -6.40
C ASN A 379 -6.07 -19.11 -5.80
N GLN A 380 -5.61 -20.35 -5.67
CA GLN A 380 -6.31 -21.36 -4.86
C GLN A 380 -5.76 -21.42 -3.43
N HIS A 381 -6.66 -21.53 -2.45
CA HIS A 381 -6.30 -21.63 -1.03
C HIS A 381 -5.90 -23.06 -0.61
N LEU A 382 -6.18 -24.07 -1.43
CA LEU A 382 -5.82 -25.46 -1.20
C LEU A 382 -4.80 -25.93 -2.24
N PRO A 383 -3.80 -26.74 -1.85
CA PRO A 383 -2.89 -27.33 -2.82
C PRO A 383 -3.65 -28.32 -3.70
N GLU A 384 -3.38 -28.30 -5.01
CA GLU A 384 -3.91 -29.29 -5.95
C GLU A 384 -3.28 -30.67 -5.69
N TYR A 385 -2.11 -30.69 -5.05
CA TYR A 385 -1.40 -31.90 -4.69
C TYR A 385 -0.56 -31.69 -3.43
N ILE A 386 -0.60 -32.68 -2.54
CA ILE A 386 0.26 -32.77 -1.37
C ILE A 386 0.71 -34.22 -1.20
N ALA A 387 2.01 -34.41 -0.99
CA ALA A 387 2.61 -35.69 -0.65
C ALA A 387 3.56 -35.52 0.53
N SER A 388 3.66 -36.52 1.39
CA SER A 388 4.57 -36.53 2.53
C SER A 388 5.05 -37.94 2.83
N GLY A 389 6.36 -38.11 3.04
CA GLY A 389 6.96 -39.41 3.30
C GLY A 389 8.48 -39.37 3.18
N THR A 390 9.09 -40.52 2.92
CA THR A 390 10.51 -40.59 2.53
C THR A 390 10.71 -40.00 1.13
N ALA A 391 11.95 -39.66 0.77
CA ALA A 391 12.28 -39.11 -0.56
C ALA A 391 11.79 -40.01 -1.71
N ALA A 392 11.94 -41.32 -1.56
CA ALA A 392 11.51 -42.30 -2.55
C ALA A 392 9.98 -42.33 -2.67
N GLU A 393 9.26 -42.39 -1.56
CA GLU A 393 7.79 -42.39 -1.55
C GLU A 393 7.21 -41.11 -2.16
N VAL A 394 7.75 -39.94 -1.80
CA VAL A 394 7.30 -38.66 -2.33
C VAL A 394 7.62 -38.54 -3.83
N ALA A 395 8.79 -39.01 -4.29
CA ALA A 395 9.12 -39.01 -5.71
C ALA A 395 8.21 -39.95 -6.53
N ASP A 396 7.92 -41.13 -6.01
CA ASP A 396 7.00 -42.09 -6.62
C ASP A 396 5.57 -41.53 -6.67
N GLU A 397 5.12 -40.88 -5.59
CA GLU A 397 3.79 -40.27 -5.54
C GLU A 397 3.66 -39.09 -6.52
N ILE A 398 4.69 -38.24 -6.66
CA ILE A 398 4.71 -37.14 -7.64
C ILE A 398 4.63 -37.71 -9.07
N THR A 399 5.34 -38.82 -9.32
CA THR A 399 5.31 -39.52 -10.61
C THR A 399 3.90 -40.07 -10.90
N GLN A 400 3.27 -40.70 -9.91
CA GLN A 400 1.89 -41.16 -10.05
C GLN A 400 0.91 -40.00 -10.29
N TRP A 401 1.10 -38.86 -9.61
CA TRP A 401 0.27 -37.67 -9.81
C TRP A 401 0.42 -37.06 -11.21
N ARG A 402 1.63 -37.10 -11.78
CA ARG A 402 1.88 -36.73 -13.18
C ARG A 402 1.16 -37.67 -14.13
N ASP A 403 1.26 -38.98 -13.90
CA ASP A 403 0.78 -40.01 -14.83
C ASP A 403 -0.75 -40.22 -14.74
N ARG A 404 -1.40 -39.86 -13.63
CA ARG A 404 -2.85 -40.03 -13.41
C ARG A 404 -3.73 -39.25 -14.39
N ARG A 405 -3.23 -38.17 -15.02
CA ARG A 405 -4.00 -37.37 -16.00
C ARG A 405 -3.67 -37.67 -17.46
N GLY A 406 -2.53 -38.31 -17.75
CA GLY A 406 -2.25 -38.87 -19.09
C GLY A 406 -3.34 -39.85 -19.56
N ARG A 407 -4.05 -40.47 -18.61
CA ARG A 407 -5.21 -41.36 -18.87
C ARG A 407 -6.57 -40.68 -19.02
N PHE A 408 -6.71 -39.40 -18.67
CA PHE A 408 -7.98 -38.66 -18.78
C PHE A 408 -7.96 -37.60 -19.90
N ALA A 409 -6.80 -37.25 -20.45
CA ALA A 409 -6.69 -36.33 -21.59
C ALA A 409 -7.14 -36.95 -22.93
N ASP A 410 -7.31 -38.27 -23.00
CA ASP A 410 -7.83 -38.98 -24.19
C ASP A 410 -9.37 -39.04 -24.26
N ILE A 411 -10.10 -38.55 -23.26
CA ILE A 411 -11.57 -38.67 -23.17
C ILE A 411 -12.30 -37.37 -23.60
N ASP A 412 -11.60 -36.24 -23.72
CA ASP A 412 -12.18 -34.92 -24.07
C ASP A 412 -11.76 -34.38 -25.45
N GLN A 413 -11.48 -35.26 -26.44
CA GLN A 413 -11.58 -34.85 -27.84
C GLN A 413 -13.04 -34.96 -28.30
N PRO A 414 -13.69 -33.86 -28.73
CA PRO A 414 -15.01 -33.95 -29.34
C PRO A 414 -14.91 -34.78 -30.63
N GLN A 415 -15.74 -35.82 -30.68
CA GLN A 415 -15.96 -36.69 -31.84
C GLN A 415 -16.05 -35.87 -33.13
N ARG A 416 -15.00 -35.97 -33.96
CA ARG A 416 -15.07 -35.55 -35.36
C ARG A 416 -15.89 -36.61 -36.08
N VAL A 417 -17.19 -36.35 -36.18
CA VAL A 417 -18.17 -37.19 -36.87
C VAL A 417 -17.69 -37.48 -38.29
N GLU A 418 -17.40 -38.74 -38.56
CA GLU A 418 -17.25 -39.29 -39.90
C GLU A 418 -18.59 -39.19 -40.64
N HIS A 419 -18.80 -38.08 -41.34
CA HIS A 419 -19.78 -38.03 -42.43
C HIS A 419 -19.12 -38.53 -43.70
N ALA A 420 -19.15 -39.85 -43.87
CA ALA A 420 -18.99 -40.51 -45.16
C ALA A 420 -20.09 -40.02 -46.11
N SER A 421 -19.76 -39.04 -46.96
CA SER A 421 -20.63 -38.63 -48.06
C SER A 421 -20.28 -39.44 -49.29
N VAL A 422 -21.10 -40.45 -49.50
CA VAL A 422 -21.36 -41.11 -50.78
C VAL A 422 -21.81 -40.07 -51.80
N ARG A 423 -20.91 -39.63 -52.68
CA ARG A 423 -21.23 -39.14 -54.04
C ARG A 423 -19.94 -38.70 -54.74
N SER A 424 -19.59 -39.42 -55.80
CA SER A 424 -18.95 -38.94 -57.05
C SER A 424 -18.10 -40.05 -57.71
N GLN A 425 -18.71 -41.22 -57.95
CA GLN A 425 -18.29 -42.07 -59.06
C GLN A 425 -19.42 -42.03 -60.08
N GLN A 426 -19.32 -41.15 -61.07
CA GLN A 426 -19.91 -41.30 -62.40
C GLN A 426 -19.56 -40.11 -63.29
N HIS A 427 -19.12 -40.44 -64.51
CA HIS A 427 -18.80 -39.56 -65.65
C HIS A 427 -17.39 -38.91 -65.57
N ALA A 428 -16.47 -39.09 -66.52
CA ALA A 428 -16.60 -39.50 -67.91
C ALA A 428 -15.37 -40.27 -68.39
N ARG A 429 -15.57 -41.54 -68.79
CA ARG A 429 -14.85 -42.13 -69.91
C ARG A 429 -15.51 -41.60 -71.18
N ARG A 430 -14.72 -41.07 -72.11
CA ARG A 430 -15.11 -40.91 -73.50
C ARG A 430 -13.99 -41.45 -74.37
N ASP A 431 -14.28 -42.57 -75.01
CA ASP A 431 -13.55 -43.11 -76.14
C ASP A 431 -13.49 -42.08 -77.26
N THR A 432 -12.34 -41.92 -77.91
CA THR A 432 -12.29 -41.79 -79.36
C THR A 432 -10.96 -42.32 -79.89
N SER A 433 -11.08 -43.20 -80.87
CA SER A 433 -10.06 -43.95 -81.58
C SER A 433 -9.19 -43.07 -82.49
N ALA A 434 -7.91 -43.43 -82.68
CA ALA A 434 -7.33 -43.86 -83.97
C ALA A 434 -5.79 -43.96 -83.93
N PRO A 435 -5.16 -44.80 -84.80
CA PRO A 435 -3.77 -45.27 -84.66
C PRO A 435 -2.85 -44.79 -85.81
N ILE A 436 -1.72 -45.51 -86.02
CA ILE A 436 -0.72 -45.46 -87.12
C ILE A 436 0.41 -44.44 -86.79
N VAL A 437 1.72 -44.73 -86.78
CA VAL A 437 2.60 -45.34 -87.79
C VAL A 437 3.87 -45.92 -87.17
N GLN A 438 4.26 -47.11 -87.64
CA GLN A 438 5.57 -47.76 -87.45
C GLN A 438 6.70 -46.99 -88.15
N SER A 439 7.87 -46.91 -87.54
CA SER A 439 9.12 -46.87 -88.31
C SER A 439 10.22 -47.65 -87.59
N THR A 440 11.04 -48.29 -88.39
CA THR A 440 11.84 -49.48 -88.13
C THR A 440 13.33 -49.18 -87.97
N GLY A 441 13.94 -49.79 -86.94
CA GLY A 441 15.34 -50.26 -86.88
C GLY A 441 16.44 -49.22 -86.57
N PRO A 442 17.68 -49.64 -86.21
CA PRO A 442 18.17 -50.99 -85.91
C PRO A 442 18.83 -51.13 -84.51
N VAL A 443 19.22 -52.37 -84.19
CA VAL A 443 19.94 -52.83 -83.00
C VAL A 443 21.28 -52.10 -82.80
N ALA A 444 21.46 -51.44 -81.65
CA ALA A 444 22.75 -51.13 -81.05
C ALA A 444 22.61 -51.02 -79.52
N SER A 445 23.40 -51.83 -78.80
CA SER A 445 23.74 -51.70 -77.37
C SER A 445 22.57 -51.60 -76.36
N THR A 446 21.94 -52.74 -76.03
CA THR A 446 20.99 -52.81 -74.89
C THR A 446 21.64 -52.45 -73.54
N GLU A 447 22.96 -52.60 -73.39
CA GLU A 447 23.66 -52.23 -72.14
C GLU A 447 23.94 -50.72 -72.01
N ASP A 448 24.17 -50.01 -73.13
CA ASP A 448 24.38 -48.55 -73.11
C ASP A 448 23.06 -47.78 -72.94
N SER A 449 21.96 -48.25 -73.55
CA SER A 449 20.62 -47.66 -73.39
C SER A 449 20.11 -47.75 -71.96
N ASP A 450 20.33 -48.87 -71.27
CA ASP A 450 19.91 -49.05 -69.88
C ASP A 450 20.76 -48.18 -68.93
N ALA A 451 22.05 -48.02 -69.22
CA ALA A 451 22.94 -47.13 -68.46
C ALA A 451 22.59 -45.64 -68.67
N GLU A 452 22.22 -45.25 -69.88
CA GLU A 452 21.72 -43.89 -70.18
C GLU A 452 20.38 -43.63 -69.49
N GLN A 453 19.44 -44.58 -69.54
CA GLN A 453 18.15 -44.48 -68.84
C GLN A 453 18.31 -44.40 -67.31
N GLN A 454 19.27 -45.14 -66.73
CA GLN A 454 19.62 -45.02 -65.32
C GLN A 454 20.19 -43.65 -64.97
N ARG A 455 21.09 -43.11 -65.81
CA ARG A 455 21.63 -41.74 -65.62
C ARG A 455 20.53 -40.67 -65.71
N PHE A 456 19.59 -40.81 -66.65
CA PHE A 456 18.44 -39.92 -66.74
C PHE A 456 17.54 -40.01 -65.50
N ALA A 457 17.26 -41.22 -65.01
CA ALA A 457 16.49 -41.40 -63.78
C ALA A 457 17.20 -40.81 -62.54
N ASP A 458 18.52 -40.90 -62.46
CA ASP A 458 19.30 -40.29 -61.38
C ASP A 458 19.34 -38.75 -61.48
N ILE A 459 19.43 -38.19 -62.69
CA ILE A 459 19.31 -36.74 -62.92
C ILE A 459 17.92 -36.23 -62.55
N GLU A 460 16.85 -36.96 -62.91
CA GLU A 460 15.49 -36.61 -62.51
C GLU A 460 15.31 -36.63 -60.99
N ARG A 461 15.86 -37.63 -60.29
CA ARG A 461 15.88 -37.67 -58.83
C ARG A 461 16.62 -36.46 -58.24
N GLN A 462 17.81 -36.15 -58.76
CA GLN A 462 18.58 -34.98 -58.32
C GLN A 462 17.82 -33.67 -58.55
N LEU A 463 17.13 -33.52 -59.68
CA LEU A 463 16.29 -32.35 -59.95
C LEU A 463 15.10 -32.26 -58.99
N THR A 464 14.45 -33.37 -58.65
CA THR A 464 13.37 -33.37 -57.65
C THR A 464 13.87 -33.00 -56.26
N GLU A 465 15.06 -33.48 -55.87
CA GLU A 465 15.69 -33.14 -54.59
C GLU A 465 16.07 -31.64 -54.52
N ILE A 466 16.69 -31.12 -55.59
CA ILE A 466 17.01 -29.68 -55.70
C ILE A 466 15.76 -28.82 -55.68
N SER A 467 14.67 -29.25 -56.32
CA SER A 467 13.39 -28.53 -56.27
C SER A 467 12.82 -28.51 -54.85
N ALA A 468 12.85 -29.65 -54.15
CA ALA A 468 12.39 -29.71 -52.77
C ALA A 468 13.24 -28.82 -51.84
N ASP A 469 14.55 -28.78 -52.04
CA ASP A 469 15.44 -27.90 -51.27
C ASP A 469 15.23 -26.43 -51.60
N ARG A 470 14.94 -26.09 -52.85
CA ARG A 470 14.55 -24.73 -53.25
C ARG A 470 13.27 -24.30 -52.53
N ASP A 471 12.26 -25.16 -52.45
CA ASP A 471 11.00 -24.85 -51.77
C ASP A 471 11.18 -24.69 -50.25
N ARG A 472 12.03 -25.53 -49.65
CA ARG A 472 12.43 -25.39 -48.23
C ARG A 472 13.17 -24.09 -47.97
N LEU A 473 14.11 -23.71 -48.85
CA LEU A 473 14.84 -22.45 -48.76
C LEU A 473 13.91 -21.25 -48.97
N GLY A 474 12.99 -21.32 -49.93
CA GLY A 474 11.96 -20.28 -50.15
C GLY A 474 11.11 -20.06 -48.90
N SER A 475 10.62 -21.14 -48.31
CA SER A 475 9.85 -21.09 -47.05
C SER A 475 10.67 -20.48 -45.91
N ARG A 476 11.95 -20.81 -45.80
CA ARG A 476 12.84 -20.26 -44.76
C ARG A 476 13.12 -18.78 -44.96
N VAL A 477 13.30 -18.34 -46.20
CA VAL A 477 13.48 -16.92 -46.54
C VAL A 477 12.22 -16.12 -46.18
N GLU A 478 11.02 -16.64 -46.47
CA GLU A 478 9.78 -15.97 -46.06
C GLU A 478 9.64 -15.86 -44.54
N VAL A 479 9.98 -16.91 -43.78
CA VAL A 479 9.96 -16.87 -42.32
C VAL A 479 10.96 -15.85 -41.78
N LEU A 480 12.17 -15.81 -42.35
CA LEU A 480 13.18 -14.82 -41.98
C LEU A 480 12.75 -13.39 -42.32
N GLN A 481 12.06 -13.19 -43.44
CA GLN A 481 11.52 -11.89 -43.83
C GLN A 481 10.45 -11.42 -42.85
N ARG A 482 9.48 -12.29 -42.50
CA ARG A 482 8.47 -11.99 -41.47
C ARG A 482 9.12 -11.69 -40.11
N GLY A 483 10.16 -12.43 -39.74
CA GLY A 483 10.93 -12.18 -38.52
C GLY A 483 11.66 -10.83 -38.53
N LEU A 484 12.23 -10.44 -39.67
CA LEU A 484 12.89 -9.14 -39.84
C LEU A 484 11.88 -7.98 -39.76
N ASP A 485 10.70 -8.15 -40.35
CA ASP A 485 9.63 -7.16 -40.30
C ASP A 485 9.10 -6.99 -38.87
N ALA A 486 8.93 -8.08 -38.13
CA ALA A 486 8.55 -8.04 -36.70
C ALA A 486 9.59 -7.32 -35.84
N VAL A 487 10.88 -7.67 -35.99
CA VAL A 487 11.97 -6.99 -35.25
C VAL A 487 12.07 -5.50 -35.63
N THR A 488 11.77 -5.17 -36.89
CA THR A 488 11.73 -3.77 -37.36
C THR A 488 10.58 -3.01 -36.71
N ALA A 489 9.39 -3.61 -36.60
CA ALA A 489 8.25 -3.04 -35.91
C ALA A 489 8.54 -2.82 -34.41
N ASP A 490 9.09 -3.82 -33.73
CA ASP A 490 9.47 -3.72 -32.31
C ASP A 490 10.50 -2.62 -32.06
N ARG A 491 11.51 -2.51 -32.94
CA ARG A 491 12.51 -1.45 -32.88
C ARG A 491 11.88 -0.07 -33.02
N ASP A 492 10.94 0.09 -33.93
CA ASP A 492 10.27 1.36 -34.18
C ASP A 492 9.30 1.71 -33.04
N GLU A 493 8.65 0.73 -32.42
CA GLU A 493 7.88 0.92 -31.19
C GLU A 493 8.78 1.37 -30.02
N MET A 494 9.94 0.72 -29.82
CA MET A 494 10.89 1.13 -28.80
C MET A 494 11.41 2.55 -29.01
N ARG A 495 11.65 2.96 -30.27
CA ARG A 495 12.04 4.34 -30.60
C ARG A 495 10.95 5.34 -30.23
N ARG A 496 9.67 5.03 -30.46
CA ARG A 496 8.54 5.88 -30.04
C ARG A 496 8.46 6.00 -28.52
N LYS A 497 8.60 4.87 -27.80
CA LYS A 497 8.62 4.86 -26.32
C LYS A 497 9.78 5.68 -25.76
N LEU A 498 10.96 5.58 -26.38
CA LEU A 498 12.13 6.38 -25.99
C LEU A 498 11.88 7.88 -26.17
N THR A 499 11.35 8.27 -27.34
CA THR A 499 11.02 9.68 -27.63
C THR A 499 9.98 10.23 -26.64
N ASN A 500 8.95 9.44 -26.30
CA ASN A 500 7.95 9.83 -25.31
C ASN A 500 8.56 9.98 -23.90
N ALA A 501 9.44 9.07 -23.51
CA ALA A 501 10.13 9.13 -22.22
C ALA A 501 11.07 10.34 -22.13
N GLU A 502 11.79 10.65 -23.20
CA GLU A 502 12.63 11.85 -23.31
C GLU A 502 11.80 13.13 -23.13
N GLY A 503 10.63 13.21 -23.78
CA GLY A 503 9.69 14.32 -23.59
C GLY A 503 9.17 14.46 -22.16
N GLN A 504 8.88 13.34 -21.47
CA GLN A 504 8.49 13.36 -20.06
C GLN A 504 9.63 13.82 -19.15
N ILE A 505 10.86 13.38 -19.40
CA ILE A 505 12.04 13.80 -18.65
C ILE A 505 12.26 15.30 -18.80
N GLU A 506 12.09 15.84 -20.02
CA GLU A 506 12.25 17.27 -20.27
C GLU A 506 11.14 18.10 -19.59
N ALA A 507 9.89 17.62 -19.61
CA ALA A 507 8.79 18.24 -18.87
C ALA A 507 9.05 18.27 -17.36
N LEU A 508 9.54 17.16 -16.78
CA LEU A 508 9.89 17.07 -15.37
C LEU A 508 11.08 17.97 -15.01
N LYS A 509 12.09 18.06 -15.89
CA LYS A 509 13.23 18.96 -15.73
C LYS A 509 12.79 20.42 -15.68
N ASN A 510 11.92 20.83 -16.60
CA ASN A 510 11.37 22.19 -16.64
C ASN A 510 10.54 22.49 -15.38
N ARG A 511 9.74 21.53 -14.89
CA ARG A 511 8.99 21.68 -13.63
C ARG A 511 9.93 21.83 -12.44
N ASN A 512 10.97 21.01 -12.33
CA ASN A 512 11.95 21.11 -11.25
C ASN A 512 12.72 22.43 -11.29
N GLN A 513 13.06 22.95 -12.47
CA GLN A 513 13.68 24.27 -12.59
C GLN A 513 12.76 25.39 -12.11
N ARG A 514 11.46 25.32 -12.43
CA ARG A 514 10.47 26.29 -11.90
C ARG A 514 10.35 26.22 -10.38
N LEU A 515 10.23 25.01 -9.82
CA LEU A 515 10.16 24.83 -8.37
C LEU A 515 11.44 25.30 -7.67
N ALA A 516 12.61 25.08 -8.26
CA ALA A 516 13.87 25.59 -7.71
C ALA A 516 13.93 27.12 -7.70
N ALA A 517 13.41 27.77 -8.74
CA ALA A 517 13.30 29.23 -8.79
C ALA A 517 12.31 29.76 -7.74
N GLU A 518 11.15 29.12 -7.59
CA GLU A 518 10.14 29.46 -6.58
C GLU A 518 10.67 29.30 -5.14
N ILE A 519 11.40 28.21 -4.87
CA ILE A 519 12.07 28.01 -3.57
C ILE A 519 13.13 29.10 -3.33
N GLY A 520 13.87 29.50 -4.36
CA GLY A 520 14.81 30.61 -4.29
C GLY A 520 14.11 31.92 -3.91
N GLU A 521 13.02 32.25 -4.60
CA GLU A 521 12.23 33.46 -4.34
C GLU A 521 11.61 33.48 -2.94
N LEU A 522 11.09 32.33 -2.47
CA LEU A 522 10.55 32.22 -1.11
C LEU A 522 11.64 32.36 -0.04
N ARG A 523 12.86 31.87 -0.32
CA ARG A 523 14.01 32.01 0.58
C ARG A 523 14.51 33.45 0.63
N ASP A 524 14.56 34.13 -0.50
CA ASP A 524 15.07 35.51 -0.62
C ASP A 524 14.01 36.56 -0.22
N ARG A 525 12.81 36.12 0.20
CA ARG A 525 11.74 37.00 0.64
C ARG A 525 12.14 37.71 1.94
N PRO A 526 12.20 39.05 1.98
CA PRO A 526 12.75 39.83 3.10
C PRO A 526 11.98 39.70 4.42
N GLY A 527 10.80 39.06 4.41
CA GLY A 527 10.04 38.75 5.62
C GLY A 527 10.67 37.65 6.49
N ALA A 528 11.39 36.69 5.92
CA ALA A 528 12.00 35.61 6.71
C ALA A 528 13.14 36.12 7.60
N ASP A 529 13.97 37.02 7.07
CA ASP A 529 15.03 37.68 7.82
C ASP A 529 14.47 38.67 8.84
N ALA A 530 13.39 39.38 8.50
CA ALA A 530 12.68 40.26 9.44
C ALA A 530 12.08 39.47 10.63
N VAL A 531 11.44 38.32 10.37
CA VAL A 531 10.90 37.44 11.41
C VAL A 531 12.01 36.84 12.26
N ALA A 532 13.16 36.48 11.66
CA ALA A 532 14.32 36.02 12.41
C ALA A 532 14.89 37.13 13.32
N ALA A 533 14.99 38.36 12.82
CA ALA A 533 15.43 39.51 13.60
C ALA A 533 14.46 39.86 14.74
N GLU A 534 13.15 39.77 14.49
CA GLU A 534 12.12 39.96 15.51
C GLU A 534 12.17 38.86 16.58
N ARG A 535 12.33 37.60 16.18
CA ARG A 535 12.49 36.48 17.11
C ARG A 535 13.69 36.70 18.03
N ASP A 536 14.83 37.09 17.46
CA ASP A 536 16.06 37.32 18.22
C ASP A 536 15.95 38.56 19.14
N ARG A 537 15.10 39.53 18.77
CA ARG A 537 14.73 40.66 19.64
C ARG A 537 13.86 40.19 20.80
N TYR A 538 12.78 39.45 20.55
CA TYR A 538 11.90 38.94 21.60
C TYR A 538 12.61 37.97 22.55
N GLN A 539 13.56 37.18 22.04
CA GLN A 539 14.38 36.32 22.87
C GLN A 539 15.25 37.12 23.85
N ARG A 540 15.87 38.20 23.38
CA ARG A 540 16.62 39.13 24.25
C ARG A 540 15.72 39.78 25.29
N GLU A 541 14.56 40.29 24.88
CA GLU A 541 13.59 40.92 25.80
C GLU A 541 13.09 39.92 26.86
N ARG A 542 12.83 38.67 26.47
CA ARG A 542 12.46 37.58 27.39
C ARG A 542 13.59 37.28 28.36
N ASP A 543 14.82 37.11 27.90
CA ASP A 543 15.94 36.73 28.75
C ASP A 543 16.30 37.85 29.73
N GLU A 544 16.16 39.13 29.34
CA GLU A 544 16.23 40.27 30.23
C GLU A 544 15.10 40.29 31.27
N ALA A 545 13.85 40.01 30.86
CA ALA A 545 12.72 39.94 31.77
C ALA A 545 12.90 38.81 32.79
N VAL A 546 13.37 37.63 32.35
CA VAL A 546 13.70 36.50 33.22
C VAL A 546 14.82 36.87 34.18
N THR A 547 15.85 37.58 33.72
CA THR A 547 16.95 38.04 34.57
C THR A 547 16.47 39.04 35.63
N LYS A 548 15.64 40.01 35.24
CA LYS A 548 15.03 40.99 36.17
C LYS A 548 14.10 40.30 37.18
N LEU A 549 13.34 39.30 36.74
CA LEU A 549 12.48 38.50 37.61
C LEU A 549 13.32 37.69 38.61
N ALA A 550 14.40 37.06 38.15
CA ALA A 550 15.31 36.33 39.02
C ALA A 550 15.94 37.25 40.08
N GLN A 551 16.36 38.46 39.72
CA GLN A 551 16.91 39.45 40.66
C GLN A 551 15.88 39.92 41.69
N ARG A 552 14.61 40.12 41.29
CA ARG A 552 13.53 40.56 42.18
C ARG A 552 12.97 39.44 43.07
N THR A 553 13.14 38.19 42.67
CA THR A 553 12.62 37.04 43.43
C THR A 553 13.63 36.62 44.50
N PRO A 554 13.27 36.71 45.80
CA PRO A 554 14.11 36.20 46.90
C PRO A 554 14.48 34.74 46.66
N VAL A 555 15.69 34.32 47.10
CA VAL A 555 16.22 32.98 46.80
C VAL A 555 15.29 31.85 47.27
N GLN A 556 14.57 32.04 48.39
CA GLN A 556 13.59 31.08 48.90
C GLN A 556 12.33 30.92 48.02
N GLN A 557 12.04 31.88 47.13
CA GLN A 557 10.86 31.84 46.25
C GLN A 557 11.21 31.45 44.81
N ARG A 558 12.50 31.31 44.48
CA ARG A 558 12.95 30.87 43.15
C ARG A 558 12.59 29.41 42.94
N TYR A 559 11.89 29.11 41.85
CA TYR A 559 11.55 27.74 41.47
C TYR A 559 12.84 26.92 41.29
N GLY A 560 12.99 25.83 42.05
CA GLY A 560 14.17 24.96 42.01
C GLY A 560 15.37 25.39 42.87
N SER A 561 15.26 26.42 43.72
CA SER A 561 16.32 26.74 44.67
C SER A 561 16.41 25.68 45.79
N ARG A 562 17.63 25.40 46.24
CA ARG A 562 17.92 24.40 47.27
C ARG A 562 17.17 24.68 48.58
N GLU A 563 17.00 25.97 48.93
CA GLU A 563 16.27 26.41 50.12
C GLU A 563 14.77 26.15 50.02
N ARG A 564 14.15 26.30 48.84
CA ARG A 564 12.73 25.97 48.65
C ARG A 564 12.49 24.47 48.63
N VAL A 565 13.42 23.72 48.05
CA VAL A 565 13.40 22.25 48.06
C VAL A 565 13.62 21.70 49.48
N GLU A 566 14.45 22.35 50.29
CA GLU A 566 14.62 22.00 51.71
C GLU A 566 13.41 22.42 52.56
N PHE A 567 12.76 23.56 52.26
CA PHE A 567 11.52 23.99 52.90
C PHE A 567 10.32 23.08 52.57
N ASP A 568 10.17 22.68 51.31
CA ASP A 568 9.13 21.74 50.87
C ASP A 568 9.38 20.31 51.40
N LYS A 569 10.65 19.92 51.62
CA LYS A 569 11.01 18.65 52.26
C LYS A 569 10.74 18.60 53.77
N LEU A 570 10.66 19.76 54.44
CA LEU A 570 10.42 19.86 55.89
C LEU A 570 8.93 19.74 56.29
N GLY A 571 8.03 19.53 55.33
CA GLY A 571 6.70 18.97 55.61
C GLY A 571 5.80 19.84 56.47
N ASP A 572 5.80 21.16 56.27
CA ASP A 572 4.91 22.09 56.98
C ASP A 572 3.90 22.71 56.01
N THR A 573 2.94 21.89 55.55
CA THR A 573 1.86 22.31 54.65
C THR A 573 0.66 22.95 55.37
N GLN A 574 0.77 23.25 56.68
CA GLN A 574 -0.36 23.74 57.48
C GLN A 574 -0.53 25.26 57.60
N ARG A 575 0.17 26.07 56.79
CA ARG A 575 0.03 27.53 56.92
C ARG A 575 -0.09 28.29 55.61
N TRP A 576 -0.99 27.87 54.72
CA TRP A 576 -1.59 28.75 53.70
C TRP A 576 -3.08 28.45 53.51
N SER A 577 -3.85 28.51 54.61
CA SER A 577 -5.24 28.99 54.52
C SER A 577 -5.18 30.50 54.42
N ARG A 578 -4.98 31.02 53.19
CA ARG A 578 -5.17 32.45 52.93
C ARG A 578 -6.67 32.70 52.96
N GLU A 579 -7.11 33.37 54.01
CA GLU A 579 -8.37 34.12 54.00
C GLU A 579 -8.42 34.94 52.71
N THR A 580 -9.30 34.54 51.79
CA THR A 580 -9.76 35.39 50.70
C THR A 580 -10.53 36.54 51.33
N PRO A 581 -10.08 37.81 51.22
CA PRO A 581 -10.97 38.91 51.45
C PRO A 581 -12.00 38.89 50.32
N ALA A 582 -13.27 38.72 50.69
CA ALA A 582 -14.37 39.07 49.81
C ALA A 582 -14.27 40.58 49.53
N GLY A 583 -13.91 40.94 48.30
CA GLY A 583 -13.72 42.32 47.90
C GLY A 583 -13.36 42.44 46.43
N GLU A 584 -14.36 42.80 45.62
CA GLU A 584 -14.25 43.44 44.31
C GLU A 584 -13.53 42.66 43.20
N ASP A 585 -14.29 41.77 42.53
CA ASP A 585 -14.06 41.43 41.12
C ASP A 585 -14.36 42.65 40.25
N GLY A 586 -13.45 43.62 40.29
CA GLY A 586 -13.41 44.75 39.37
C GLY A 586 -12.59 44.41 38.14
N LEU A 587 -13.10 43.53 37.26
CA LEU A 587 -12.74 43.66 35.84
C LEU A 587 -13.38 44.96 35.39
N THR A 588 -12.57 46.00 35.26
CA THR A 588 -13.06 47.31 34.86
C THR A 588 -13.63 47.21 33.45
N ASP A 589 -14.64 48.03 33.12
CA ASP A 589 -15.18 48.12 31.75
C ASP A 589 -14.07 48.41 30.72
N ALA A 590 -12.97 49.02 31.15
CA ALA A 590 -11.77 49.25 30.34
C ALA A 590 -11.03 47.94 29.98
N ASP A 591 -10.99 46.95 30.87
CA ASP A 591 -10.35 45.65 30.62
C ASP A 591 -11.19 44.78 29.69
N PHE A 592 -12.53 44.87 29.78
CA PHE A 592 -13.44 44.24 28.82
C PHE A 592 -13.36 44.91 27.45
N ALA A 593 -13.28 46.24 27.39
CA ALA A 593 -13.09 46.97 26.14
C ALA A 593 -11.73 46.64 25.48
N ALA A 594 -10.65 46.56 26.27
CA ALA A 594 -9.33 46.20 25.77
C ALA A 594 -9.29 44.76 25.21
N ARG A 595 -9.94 43.80 25.88
CA ARG A 595 -10.08 42.43 25.36
C ARG A 595 -10.91 42.37 24.09
N LYS A 596 -12.01 43.12 24.00
CA LYS A 596 -12.84 43.16 22.80
C LYS A 596 -12.07 43.71 21.59
N VAL A 597 -11.31 44.79 21.78
CA VAL A 597 -10.45 45.37 20.72
C VAL A 597 -9.35 44.40 20.30
N PHE A 598 -8.78 43.66 21.24
CA PHE A 598 -7.75 42.66 20.95
C PHE A 598 -8.31 41.44 20.19
N ASP A 599 -9.47 40.93 20.60
CA ASP A 599 -10.18 39.84 19.92
C ASP A 599 -10.57 40.25 18.48
N GLU A 600 -11.05 41.48 18.30
CA GLU A 600 -11.42 42.02 16.98
C GLU A 600 -10.21 42.18 16.05
N ALA A 601 -9.06 42.61 16.58
CA ALA A 601 -7.80 42.69 15.83
C ALA A 601 -7.29 41.31 15.39
N ILE A 602 -7.44 40.28 16.24
CA ILE A 602 -7.08 38.89 15.89
C ILE A 602 -7.99 38.37 14.78
N VAL A 603 -9.31 38.59 14.90
CA VAL A 603 -10.28 38.18 13.87
C VAL A 603 -10.00 38.87 12.54
N GLU A 604 -9.66 40.16 12.56
CA GLU A 604 -9.31 40.92 11.37
C GLU A 604 -8.04 40.39 10.71
N GLN A 605 -6.99 40.10 11.49
CA GLN A 605 -5.74 39.56 10.96
C GLN A 605 -5.91 38.14 10.40
N MET A 606 -6.64 37.26 11.10
CA MET A 606 -6.92 35.90 10.62
C MET A 606 -7.80 35.91 9.36
N SER A 607 -8.74 36.85 9.25
CA SER A 607 -9.56 37.01 8.03
C SER A 607 -8.73 37.48 6.83
N ALA A 608 -7.75 38.35 7.05
CA ALA A 608 -6.84 38.84 6.02
C ALA A 608 -5.87 37.73 5.55
N ASP A 609 -5.33 36.94 6.48
CA ASP A 609 -4.47 35.80 6.14
C ASP A 609 -5.25 34.70 5.41
N PHE A 610 -6.50 34.43 5.82
CA PHE A 610 -7.37 33.49 5.13
C PHE A 610 -7.68 33.94 3.69
N ALA A 611 -8.02 35.22 3.50
CA ALA A 611 -8.24 35.78 2.17
C ALA A 611 -6.98 35.79 1.30
N LYS A 612 -5.81 36.01 1.89
CA LYS A 612 -4.52 35.98 1.18
C LYS A 612 -4.12 34.58 0.69
N VAL A 613 -4.54 33.54 1.41
CA VAL A 613 -4.28 32.13 1.03
C VAL A 613 -5.27 31.63 -0.02
N HIS A 614 -6.48 32.21 -0.08
CA HIS A 614 -7.58 31.71 -0.91
C HIS A 614 -8.09 32.68 -1.99
N GLY A 615 -7.54 33.89 -2.06
CA GLY A 615 -7.99 35.00 -2.92
C GLY A 615 -7.75 34.82 -4.42
N ASP A 616 -6.94 33.83 -4.83
CA ASP A 616 -6.74 33.53 -6.26
C ASP A 616 -7.97 32.85 -6.90
N ILE A 617 -8.91 32.36 -6.09
CA ILE A 617 -10.07 31.58 -6.53
C ILE A 617 -11.39 32.35 -6.36
N TYR A 618 -11.45 33.35 -5.49
CA TYR A 618 -12.67 34.08 -5.14
C TYR A 618 -12.41 35.56 -4.83
N ASP A 619 -13.47 36.38 -4.89
CA ASP A 619 -13.44 37.83 -4.68
C ASP A 619 -12.99 38.18 -3.24
N GLU A 620 -11.79 38.75 -3.10
CA GLU A 620 -11.08 38.98 -1.84
C GLU A 620 -11.90 39.73 -0.77
N PRO A 621 -12.71 40.77 -1.08
CA PRO A 621 -13.51 41.47 -0.08
C PRO A 621 -14.58 40.59 0.54
N LYS A 622 -15.27 39.80 -0.28
CA LYS A 622 -16.35 38.89 0.17
C LYS A 622 -15.80 37.75 1.02
N LEU A 623 -14.59 37.29 0.70
CA LEU A 623 -13.94 36.21 1.44
C LEU A 623 -13.44 36.67 2.81
N ARG A 624 -13.01 37.94 2.93
CA ARG A 624 -12.70 38.56 4.23
C ARG A 624 -13.95 38.73 5.09
N GLU A 625 -15.06 39.20 4.51
CA GLU A 625 -16.33 39.33 5.23
C GLU A 625 -16.83 37.97 5.74
N PHE A 626 -16.83 36.95 4.88
CA PHE A 626 -17.18 35.58 5.26
C PHE A 626 -16.30 35.05 6.40
N ALA A 627 -14.97 35.23 6.31
CA ALA A 627 -14.05 34.77 7.34
C ALA A 627 -14.24 35.52 8.67
N ARG A 628 -14.55 36.81 8.63
CA ARG A 628 -14.89 37.58 9.84
C ARG A 628 -16.15 37.05 10.49
N GLU A 629 -17.23 36.93 9.73
CA GLU A 629 -18.52 36.45 10.24
C GLU A 629 -18.41 35.04 10.83
N TRP A 630 -17.66 34.15 10.18
CA TRP A 630 -17.41 32.80 10.66
C TRP A 630 -16.62 32.78 11.98
N LEU A 631 -15.56 33.58 12.09
CA LEU A 631 -14.74 33.65 13.31
C LEU A 631 -15.48 34.31 14.48
N THR A 632 -16.29 35.34 14.22
CA THR A 632 -17.12 35.98 15.25
C THR A 632 -18.20 35.01 15.78
N ASN A 633 -18.89 34.29 14.89
CA ASN A 633 -19.87 33.28 15.29
C ASN A 633 -19.24 32.11 16.07
N ALA A 634 -18.00 31.72 15.74
CA ALA A 634 -17.28 30.70 16.49
C ALA A 634 -16.91 31.16 17.91
N ALA A 635 -16.53 32.43 18.09
CA ALA A 635 -16.22 33.01 19.39
C ALA A 635 -17.46 33.14 20.29
N ASP A 636 -18.60 33.52 19.72
CA ASP A 636 -19.87 33.64 20.48
C ASP A 636 -20.43 32.26 20.88
N ASN A 637 -20.26 31.23 20.04
CA ASN A 637 -20.64 29.85 20.38
C ASN A 637 -19.81 29.26 21.54
N GLN A 638 -18.56 29.72 21.73
CA GLN A 638 -17.77 29.33 22.90
C GLN A 638 -18.17 30.08 24.18
N ARG A 639 -18.61 31.34 24.06
CA ARG A 639 -19.11 32.11 25.22
C ARG A 639 -20.46 31.64 25.74
N ASN A 640 -21.29 31.03 24.89
CA ASN A 640 -22.63 30.57 25.23
C ASN A 640 -22.71 29.10 25.70
N GLN A 641 -21.60 28.39 25.93
CA GLN A 641 -21.64 27.09 26.61
C GLN A 641 -21.75 27.29 28.13
N PRO A 642 -22.85 26.89 28.79
CA PRO A 642 -22.96 27.00 30.24
C PRO A 642 -22.01 26.00 30.92
N SER A 643 -21.08 26.52 31.71
CA SER A 643 -20.18 25.76 32.57
C SER A 643 -20.98 25.08 33.69
N SER A 644 -21.21 23.76 33.60
CA SER A 644 -21.78 22.99 34.70
C SER A 644 -20.68 22.66 35.72
N SER A 645 -20.65 23.37 36.83
CA SER A 645 -19.90 23.00 38.03
C SER A 645 -20.83 22.97 39.25
N GLY A 646 -20.97 21.79 39.85
CA GLY A 646 -21.19 21.59 41.28
C GLY A 646 -22.64 21.64 41.79
N GLU A 647 -23.17 20.48 42.17
CA GLU A 647 -23.78 20.16 43.49
C GLU A 647 -24.76 18.98 43.35
N GLY A 648 -24.62 17.94 44.19
CA GLY A 648 -25.60 16.86 44.21
C GLY A 648 -25.19 15.55 44.88
N SER A 649 -24.90 15.63 46.18
CA SER A 649 -25.44 14.71 47.19
C SER A 649 -24.96 13.25 47.25
N GLU A 650 -24.18 13.01 48.30
CA GLU A 650 -24.20 11.80 49.12
C GLU A 650 -25.63 11.27 49.35
N ARG A 651 -25.87 9.96 49.17
CA ARG A 651 -26.61 9.06 50.09
C ARG A 651 -26.88 7.67 49.48
N ASN A 652 -26.71 6.68 50.36
CA ASN A 652 -27.22 5.30 50.34
C ASN A 652 -26.52 4.30 49.38
N GLY A 653 -26.06 3.12 49.82
CA GLY A 653 -26.22 2.50 51.14
C GLY A 653 -25.42 1.22 51.31
N LYS A 654 -25.05 0.98 52.57
CA LYS A 654 -24.60 -0.31 53.11
C LYS A 654 -25.65 -1.40 52.84
N ARG A 655 -25.21 -2.56 52.33
CA ARG A 655 -25.67 -3.94 52.65
C ARG A 655 -24.70 -4.91 51.95
N ARG A 656 -23.76 -5.54 52.66
CA ARG A 656 -23.81 -6.79 53.45
C ARG A 656 -23.52 -8.06 52.61
N ASN A 657 -22.55 -8.82 53.12
CA ASN A 657 -22.21 -10.24 52.89
C ASN A 657 -21.50 -10.54 51.55
N GLY A 658 -20.28 -11.08 51.47
CA GLY A 658 -19.62 -12.03 52.36
C GLY A 658 -20.01 -13.46 51.96
N ILE A 659 -19.18 -14.15 51.17
CA ILE A 659 -19.00 -15.61 51.10
C ILE A 659 -17.61 -15.87 50.48
N GLU A 660 -16.72 -16.29 51.38
CA GLU A 660 -15.77 -17.41 51.34
C GLU A 660 -14.93 -17.78 50.10
N ARG A 661 -13.67 -18.02 50.46
CA ARG A 661 -12.61 -18.79 49.81
C ARG A 661 -13.07 -20.17 49.30
N GLY A 662 -12.41 -20.64 48.24
CA GLY A 662 -12.08 -22.07 48.13
C GLY A 662 -11.99 -22.67 46.73
N ARG A 663 -10.93 -22.36 45.97
CA ARG A 663 -9.97 -23.33 45.37
C ARG A 663 -9.02 -22.61 44.42
#